data_AF-A0A8T6FWL6-F1
#
_entry.id   AF-A0A8T6FWL6-F1
#
_cell.length_a   1.000
_cell.length_b   1.000
_cell.length_c   1.000
_cell.angle_alpha   90.00
_cell.angle_beta   90.00
_cell.angle_gamma   90.00
#
_symmetry.space_group_name_H-M   'P 1'
#
loop_
_entity.id
_entity.type
_entity.pdbx_description
1 polymer ?
#
loop_
_entity_poly.entity_id
_entity_poly.type
_entity_poly.pdbx_seq_one_letter_code
_entity_poly.pdbx_strand_id
1 'polypeptide(L)'
;MTSEQRERFLELPAGMRFVEHLSGLSEPLRIKSMSGYLEAVGLPKYSSPVKVTSCLVAPIRINETALGCICLMKGEEGKEFSQDDEGTLATFASQAALVISNARRYQDEQRARADLEALINTSPVGVVVFDAKNGELLSINQEAKRIAGIVHTSGESIERLFETLTFRRSTGRAISLDKSTLSETLRTGEIVRAEEIEILGPDGSSVTTLVNATSIFSASEEIESVVVTVQDMTPLQEEERLRAEFLGIVGHELRLPLTSVKGSATTLLETASSLDPAELQQFYRIINEQADYMRDLISDLIDVARIETGTLSVNPEPVDVPRLVDEARNTFLSAGGRRNIRIKLAPDLPLIMADRRRVVQVLNNLLTNASRNSPETSTIRVTASRAEALVTVSVSDDGRGVPAERLPHLFRKFSHIDNRERDRDLGLGLAICKGIVEAHGGRIWAESDGPGLGSRFSFTIPLAEEAAIAAALGAARRSARIGQSSKRGQSRVLAVDDDPRTLQYIRDALSAATFHPVVTGDPREVMSLIEANEPHVVLLDLMLPGTDGIELMRDILAEYDVPIIFLSAYDQDEVIARAFEMGAVDYIVKPFSPTELAARVKAAMRKQPEPANTFTLGDLVMDYGRRSVTVAGKPVELTAIEFQFLAELSINSGIVLTHEQLLHRVWGTRGSGDIRPMRTVVKTIRNKLGDRAKNPKYIYTVPRVGYGMVEAE
;
A
#
# COMPACT_ATOMS: atom_id res chain seq x y z
N MET A 1 50.98 -46.91 20.27
CA MET A 1 50.53 -46.53 18.91
C MET A 1 50.91 -45.10 18.66
N THR A 2 51.37 -44.77 17.45
CA THR A 2 51.45 -43.36 17.00
C THR A 2 50.04 -42.85 16.67
N SER A 3 49.83 -41.52 16.67
CA SER A 3 48.52 -40.92 16.36
C SER A 3 47.98 -41.33 14.98
N GLU A 4 48.87 -41.43 13.99
CA GLU A 4 48.56 -41.84 12.60
C GLU A 4 48.12 -43.32 12.50
N GLN A 5 48.66 -44.20 13.33
CA GLN A 5 48.21 -45.60 13.42
C GLN A 5 46.82 -45.72 14.08
N ARG A 6 46.47 -44.77 14.96
CA ARG A 6 45.17 -44.71 15.65
C ARG A 6 44.05 -44.24 14.74
N GLU A 7 44.34 -43.25 13.89
CA GLU A 7 43.41 -42.78 12.86
C GLU A 7 43.09 -43.89 11.85
N ARG A 8 44.10 -44.55 11.26
CA ARG A 8 43.89 -45.65 10.30
C ARG A 8 43.13 -46.84 10.89
N PHE A 9 43.18 -47.04 12.21
CA PHE A 9 42.40 -48.08 12.90
C PHE A 9 40.92 -47.70 13.04
N LEU A 10 40.61 -46.43 13.26
CA LEU A 10 39.24 -45.92 13.44
C LEU A 10 38.49 -45.77 12.11
N GLU A 11 39.19 -45.58 10.98
CA GLU A 11 38.61 -45.46 9.63
C GLU A 11 38.09 -46.78 9.04
N LEU A 12 38.35 -47.92 9.69
CA LEU A 12 37.92 -49.23 9.21
C LEU A 12 36.54 -49.61 9.76
N PRO A 13 35.60 -50.09 8.91
CA PRO A 13 34.25 -50.49 9.34
C PRO A 13 34.23 -51.55 10.46
N ALA A 14 35.21 -52.45 10.49
CA ALA A 14 35.37 -53.44 11.54
C ALA A 14 35.94 -52.87 12.85
N GLY A 15 36.78 -51.84 12.75
CA GLY A 15 37.36 -51.14 13.91
C GLY A 15 36.30 -50.35 14.67
N MET A 16 35.40 -49.66 13.97
CA MET A 16 34.31 -48.90 14.59
C MET A 16 33.32 -49.82 15.32
N ARG A 17 32.94 -50.96 14.72
CA ARG A 17 32.11 -52.00 15.40
C ARG A 17 32.77 -52.59 16.64
N PHE A 18 34.10 -52.77 16.60
CA PHE A 18 34.84 -53.25 17.77
C PHE A 18 34.86 -52.20 18.89
N VAL A 19 35.06 -50.92 18.55
CA VAL A 19 34.98 -49.82 19.53
C VAL A 19 33.58 -49.66 20.11
N GLU A 20 32.52 -49.80 19.30
CA GLU A 20 31.13 -49.81 19.77
C GLU A 20 30.85 -50.98 20.72
N HIS A 21 31.31 -52.19 20.36
CA HIS A 21 31.21 -53.38 21.22
C HIS A 21 31.90 -53.16 22.58
N LEU A 22 33.12 -52.61 22.57
CA LEU A 22 33.85 -52.30 23.80
C LEU A 22 33.18 -51.19 24.63
N SER A 23 32.50 -50.25 23.98
CA SER A 23 31.78 -49.17 24.65
C SER A 23 30.49 -49.65 25.35
N GLY A 24 29.98 -50.82 24.97
CA GLY A 24 28.80 -51.46 25.58
C GLY A 24 29.08 -52.30 26.82
N LEU A 25 30.35 -52.51 27.20
CA LEU A 25 30.72 -53.37 28.32
C LEU A 25 30.19 -52.83 29.66
N SER A 26 29.65 -53.72 30.49
CA SER A 26 29.22 -53.43 31.88
C SER A 26 30.31 -53.74 32.91
N GLU A 27 31.21 -54.66 32.59
CA GLU A 27 32.29 -55.13 33.46
C GLU A 27 33.65 -55.06 32.73
N PRO A 28 34.77 -55.03 33.47
CA PRO A 28 36.09 -55.18 32.87
C PRO A 28 36.19 -56.47 32.07
N LEU A 29 36.88 -56.39 30.93
CA LEU A 29 37.05 -57.50 30.02
C LEU A 29 38.53 -57.73 29.75
N ARG A 30 38.99 -58.93 30.08
CA ARG A 30 40.35 -59.38 29.78
C ARG A 30 40.35 -60.30 28.56
N ILE A 31 40.98 -59.85 27.49
CA ILE A 31 41.14 -60.57 26.23
C ILE A 31 42.55 -61.19 26.20
N LYS A 32 42.61 -62.52 26.35
CA LYS A 32 43.88 -63.28 26.33
C LYS A 32 44.45 -63.49 24.93
N SER A 33 43.58 -63.57 23.93
CA SER A 33 43.93 -63.67 22.52
C SER A 33 42.98 -62.80 21.71
N MET A 34 43.52 -61.77 21.07
CA MET A 34 42.72 -60.83 20.27
C MET A 34 42.05 -61.53 19.08
N SER A 35 42.77 -62.39 18.37
CA SER A 35 42.25 -63.14 17.23
C SER A 35 41.14 -64.12 17.63
N GLY A 36 41.32 -64.83 18.75
CA GLY A 36 40.31 -65.76 19.27
C GLY A 36 39.07 -65.05 19.81
N TYR A 37 39.24 -63.89 20.44
CA TYR A 37 38.11 -63.11 20.96
C TYR A 37 37.26 -62.52 19.85
N LEU A 38 37.87 -61.88 18.83
CA LEU A 38 37.13 -61.32 17.69
C LEU A 38 36.27 -62.39 17.00
N GLU A 39 36.81 -63.60 16.82
CA GLU A 39 36.08 -64.74 16.26
C GLU A 39 34.89 -65.16 17.14
N ALA A 40 35.07 -65.17 18.46
CA ALA A 40 34.03 -65.54 19.42
C ALA A 40 32.85 -64.55 19.48
N VAL A 41 33.11 -63.25 19.27
CA VAL A 41 32.05 -62.22 19.22
C VAL A 41 31.50 -61.95 17.82
N GLY A 42 31.87 -62.78 16.83
CA GLY A 42 31.37 -62.67 15.46
C GLY A 42 31.88 -61.43 14.70
N LEU A 43 32.99 -60.85 15.14
CA LEU A 43 33.65 -59.73 14.47
C LEU A 43 34.70 -60.29 13.48
N PRO A 44 34.81 -59.72 12.27
CA PRO A 44 35.72 -60.23 11.24
C PRO A 44 37.18 -60.21 11.71
N LYS A 45 37.92 -61.29 11.39
CA LYS A 45 39.37 -61.39 11.65
C LYS A 45 40.08 -60.21 11.01
N TYR A 46 40.61 -59.32 11.85
CA TYR A 46 41.33 -58.13 11.43
C TYR A 46 42.81 -58.26 11.75
N SER A 47 43.67 -58.09 10.74
CA SER A 47 45.11 -57.95 10.91
C SER A 47 45.44 -56.49 11.25
N SER A 48 45.51 -56.20 12.55
CA SER A 48 45.95 -54.90 13.05
C SER A 48 47.38 -54.58 12.59
N PRO A 49 47.68 -53.34 12.16
CA PRO A 49 49.04 -52.90 11.85
C PRO A 49 49.98 -52.93 13.07
N VAL A 50 49.42 -53.10 14.27
CA VAL A 50 50.15 -53.32 15.53
C VAL A 50 49.88 -54.76 15.98
N LYS A 51 50.92 -55.57 16.19
CA LYS A 51 50.78 -56.87 16.85
C LYS A 51 50.19 -56.63 18.25
N VAL A 52 48.93 -56.98 18.45
CA VAL A 52 48.26 -56.95 19.76
C VAL A 52 47.91 -58.39 20.09
N THR A 53 48.50 -58.91 21.16
CA THR A 53 48.33 -60.30 21.61
C THR A 53 47.24 -60.38 22.69
N SER A 54 47.22 -59.43 23.62
CA SER A 54 46.20 -59.30 24.67
C SER A 54 45.73 -57.85 24.85
N CYS A 55 44.46 -57.65 25.26
CA CYS A 55 43.94 -56.35 25.73
C CYS A 55 43.20 -56.54 27.06
N LEU A 56 43.29 -55.52 27.90
CA LEU A 56 42.47 -55.36 29.10
C LEU A 56 41.63 -54.11 28.92
N VAL A 57 40.31 -54.24 29.00
CA VAL A 57 39.36 -53.15 28.84
C VAL A 57 38.64 -52.93 30.17
N ALA A 58 38.55 -51.69 30.63
CA ALA A 58 37.68 -51.31 31.74
C ALA A 58 36.70 -50.22 31.28
N PRO A 59 35.38 -50.41 31.46
CA PRO A 59 34.41 -49.39 31.09
C PRO A 59 34.45 -48.21 32.08
N ILE A 60 34.38 -46.99 31.55
CA ILE A 60 34.24 -45.75 32.32
C ILE A 60 32.74 -45.48 32.44
N ARG A 61 32.15 -45.76 33.61
CA ARG A 61 30.71 -45.62 33.84
C ARG A 61 30.42 -44.94 35.17
N ILE A 62 29.29 -44.24 35.23
CA ILE A 62 28.67 -43.77 36.47
C ILE A 62 27.24 -44.27 36.47
N ASN A 63 26.86 -45.01 37.52
CA ASN A 63 25.58 -45.73 37.59
C ASN A 63 25.34 -46.53 36.31
N GLU A 64 24.20 -46.36 35.64
CA GLU A 64 23.91 -47.05 34.36
C GLU A 64 24.48 -46.34 33.12
N THR A 65 25.04 -45.13 33.25
CA THR A 65 25.49 -44.33 32.11
C THR A 65 26.94 -44.64 31.73
N ALA A 66 27.16 -45.09 30.49
CA ALA A 66 28.50 -45.30 29.94
C ALA A 66 29.10 -44.00 29.39
N LEU A 67 30.27 -43.59 29.90
CA LEU A 67 31.01 -42.41 29.46
C LEU A 67 32.09 -42.76 28.43
N GLY A 68 32.54 -44.01 28.41
CA GLY A 68 33.56 -44.54 27.50
C GLY A 68 34.22 -45.82 28.04
N CYS A 69 35.41 -46.16 27.55
CA CYS A 69 36.22 -47.26 28.09
C CYS A 69 37.72 -46.93 28.02
N ILE A 70 38.51 -47.58 28.88
CA ILE A 70 39.98 -47.58 28.85
C ILE A 70 40.43 -48.97 28.36
N CYS A 71 41.14 -49.08 27.24
CA CYS A 71 41.84 -50.33 26.86
C CYS A 71 43.34 -50.16 26.99
N LEU A 72 43.97 -51.12 27.65
CA LEU A 72 45.40 -51.37 27.63
C LEU A 72 45.68 -52.53 26.68
N MET A 73 46.63 -52.37 25.76
CA MET A 73 47.01 -53.40 24.79
C MET A 73 48.47 -53.81 24.99
N LYS A 74 48.77 -55.11 24.93
CA LYS A 74 50.14 -55.65 24.92
C LYS A 74 50.40 -56.32 23.56
N GLY A 75 51.62 -56.18 23.05
CA GLY A 75 52.03 -56.71 21.74
C GLY A 75 53.06 -57.84 21.76
N GLU A 76 53.55 -58.22 22.94
CA GLU A 76 54.50 -59.32 23.10
C GLU A 76 53.74 -60.64 23.33
N GLU A 77 54.15 -61.71 22.64
CA GLU A 77 53.61 -63.06 22.84
C GLU A 77 54.01 -63.58 24.22
N GLY A 78 53.05 -64.12 24.99
CA GLY A 78 53.27 -64.71 26.31
C GLY A 78 53.08 -63.78 27.52
N LYS A 79 52.80 -62.48 27.34
CA LYS A 79 52.44 -61.58 28.44
C LYS A 79 50.93 -61.34 28.52
N GLU A 80 50.26 -62.01 29.46
CA GLU A 80 48.85 -61.79 29.79
C GLU A 80 48.67 -60.66 30.81
N PHE A 81 47.44 -60.12 30.92
CA PHE A 81 47.06 -59.27 32.05
C PHE A 81 46.62 -60.14 33.23
N SER A 82 47.05 -59.79 34.43
CA SER A 82 46.65 -60.47 35.66
C SER A 82 45.26 -60.01 36.12
N GLN A 83 44.72 -60.65 37.16
CA GLN A 83 43.48 -60.19 37.80
C GLN A 83 43.73 -58.91 38.63
N ASP A 84 44.94 -58.71 39.14
CA ASP A 84 45.34 -57.48 39.82
C ASP A 84 45.42 -56.30 38.84
N ASP A 85 45.88 -56.54 37.60
CA ASP A 85 45.89 -55.54 36.53
C ASP A 85 44.45 -55.08 36.21
N GLU A 86 43.50 -56.03 36.20
CA GLU A 86 42.07 -55.78 35.98
C GLU A 86 41.46 -54.94 37.11
N GLY A 87 41.71 -55.30 38.38
CA GLY A 87 41.25 -54.53 39.54
C GLY A 87 41.85 -53.12 39.58
N THR A 88 43.13 -52.99 39.20
CA THR A 88 43.81 -51.70 39.09
C THR A 88 43.18 -50.84 38.00
N LEU A 89 42.99 -51.39 36.79
CA LEU A 89 42.39 -50.64 35.69
C LEU A 89 40.93 -50.27 35.96
N ALA A 90 40.14 -51.14 36.61
CA ALA A 90 38.77 -50.86 37.02
C ALA A 90 38.68 -49.71 38.05
N THR A 91 39.63 -49.66 38.99
CA THR A 91 39.74 -48.56 39.95
C THR A 91 40.06 -47.23 39.24
N PHE A 92 41.03 -47.26 38.30
CA PHE A 92 41.35 -46.09 37.47
C PHE A 92 40.15 -45.65 36.61
N ALA A 93 39.43 -46.58 35.99
CA ALA A 93 38.26 -46.28 35.18
C ALA A 93 37.13 -45.65 36.01
N SER A 94 36.91 -46.12 37.24
CA SER A 94 35.92 -45.56 38.16
C SER A 94 36.27 -44.14 38.61
N GLN A 95 37.54 -43.89 38.95
CA GLN A 95 38.02 -42.54 39.28
C GLN A 95 37.94 -41.59 38.08
N ALA A 96 38.33 -42.07 36.89
CA ALA A 96 38.22 -41.32 35.65
C ALA A 96 36.76 -40.97 35.33
N ALA A 97 35.80 -41.88 35.60
CA ALA A 97 34.38 -41.63 35.38
C ALA A 97 33.87 -40.44 36.21
N LEU A 98 34.23 -40.39 37.49
CA LEU A 98 33.88 -39.27 38.38
C LEU A 98 34.44 -37.93 37.88
N VAL A 99 35.71 -37.92 37.50
CA VAL A 99 36.37 -36.71 36.99
C VAL A 99 35.73 -36.24 35.68
N ILE A 100 35.50 -37.14 34.72
CA ILE A 100 34.89 -36.81 33.43
C ILE A 100 33.46 -36.28 33.61
N SER A 101 32.67 -36.91 34.47
CA SER A 101 31.30 -36.47 34.72
C SER A 101 31.22 -35.12 35.40
N ASN A 102 32.09 -34.85 36.38
CA ASN A 102 32.16 -33.54 37.02
C ASN A 102 32.63 -32.46 36.03
N ALA A 103 33.61 -32.78 35.18
CA ALA A 103 34.08 -31.88 34.14
C ALA A 103 32.98 -31.55 33.11
N ARG A 104 32.20 -32.55 32.67
CA ARG A 104 31.06 -32.33 31.76
C ARG A 104 29.97 -31.48 32.40
N ARG A 105 29.55 -31.80 33.63
CA ARG A 105 28.55 -31.00 34.38
C ARG A 105 28.99 -29.55 34.52
N TYR A 106 30.26 -29.33 34.87
CA TYR A 106 30.82 -27.98 34.97
C TYR A 106 30.81 -27.27 33.61
N GLN A 107 31.17 -27.94 32.52
CA GLN A 107 31.09 -27.37 31.17
C GLN A 107 29.65 -27.03 30.75
N ASP A 108 28.69 -27.89 31.04
CA ASP A 108 27.27 -27.67 30.72
C ASP A 108 26.71 -26.49 31.53
N GLU A 109 27.05 -26.39 32.81
CA GLU A 109 26.70 -25.25 33.67
C GLU A 109 27.32 -23.94 33.17
N GLN A 110 28.61 -23.97 32.79
CA GLN A 110 29.29 -22.80 32.21
C GLN A 110 28.67 -22.37 30.88
N ARG A 111 28.30 -23.34 30.02
CA ARG A 111 27.62 -23.04 28.75
C ARG A 111 26.24 -22.44 29.01
N ALA A 112 25.43 -23.05 29.88
CA ALA A 112 24.11 -22.52 30.24
C ALA A 112 24.20 -21.10 30.83
N ARG A 113 25.20 -20.84 31.68
CA ARG A 113 25.46 -19.51 32.25
C ARG A 113 25.85 -18.51 31.16
N ALA A 114 26.75 -18.87 30.25
CA ALA A 114 27.16 -18.00 29.14
C ALA A 114 25.98 -17.69 28.21
N ASP A 115 25.12 -18.67 27.93
CA ASP A 115 23.92 -18.49 27.12
C ASP A 115 22.93 -17.51 27.79
N LEU A 116 22.71 -17.63 29.10
CA LEU A 116 21.87 -16.70 29.87
C LEU A 116 22.45 -15.28 29.92
N GLU A 117 23.77 -15.15 30.15
CA GLU A 117 24.46 -13.86 30.14
C GLU A 117 24.37 -13.18 28.76
N ALA A 118 24.45 -13.94 27.67
CA ALA A 118 24.26 -13.43 26.32
C ALA A 118 22.83 -12.96 26.06
N LEU A 119 21.81 -13.73 26.47
CA LEU A 119 20.40 -13.34 26.35
C LEU A 119 20.09 -12.06 27.13
N ILE A 120 20.58 -11.95 28.36
CA ILE A 120 20.38 -10.77 29.20
C ILE A 120 21.07 -9.54 28.62
N ASN A 121 22.29 -9.67 28.07
CA ASN A 121 23.03 -8.54 27.51
C ASN A 121 22.57 -8.10 26.12
N THR A 122 21.93 -8.99 25.35
CA THR A 122 21.35 -8.66 24.04
C THR A 122 19.89 -8.17 24.14
N SER A 123 19.30 -8.23 25.33
CA SER A 123 17.94 -7.75 25.59
C SER A 123 17.82 -6.23 25.34
N PRO A 124 16.78 -5.76 24.62
CA PRO A 124 16.49 -4.34 24.45
C PRO A 124 15.88 -3.69 25.71
N VAL A 125 15.81 -4.44 26.81
CA VAL A 125 15.31 -4.00 28.11
C VAL A 125 16.49 -3.98 29.07
N GLY A 126 16.66 -2.88 29.81
CA GLY A 126 17.62 -2.79 30.89
C GLY A 126 17.24 -3.72 32.04
N VAL A 127 18.18 -4.54 32.51
CA VAL A 127 17.98 -5.47 33.62
C VAL A 127 18.98 -5.15 34.71
N VAL A 128 18.47 -4.95 35.93
CA VAL A 128 19.24 -4.64 37.13
C VAL A 128 18.80 -5.61 38.23
N VAL A 129 19.76 -6.27 38.89
CA VAL A 129 19.50 -7.23 39.96
C VAL A 129 20.09 -6.68 41.25
N PHE A 130 19.28 -6.64 42.31
CA PHE A 130 19.69 -6.21 43.64
C PHE A 130 19.62 -7.36 44.65
N ASP A 131 20.56 -7.37 45.59
CA ASP A 131 20.53 -8.27 46.74
C ASP A 131 19.43 -7.84 47.71
N ALA A 132 18.65 -8.80 48.20
CA ALA A 132 17.50 -8.47 49.03
C ALA A 132 17.84 -8.06 50.47
N LYS A 133 19.00 -8.45 50.98
CA LYS A 133 19.40 -8.24 52.39
C LYS A 133 20.00 -6.87 52.61
N ASN A 134 20.84 -6.40 51.68
CA ASN A 134 21.55 -5.13 51.82
C ASN A 134 21.18 -4.11 50.72
N GLY A 135 20.43 -4.51 49.70
CA GLY A 135 20.05 -3.64 48.59
C GLY A 135 21.19 -3.33 47.62
N GLU A 136 22.30 -4.07 47.70
CA GLU A 136 23.46 -3.85 46.82
C GLU A 136 23.19 -4.35 45.40
N LEU A 137 23.82 -3.71 44.42
CA LEU A 137 23.75 -4.10 43.02
C LEU A 137 24.51 -5.43 42.80
N LEU A 138 23.80 -6.48 42.41
CA LEU A 138 24.38 -7.78 42.06
C LEU A 138 24.76 -7.87 40.58
N SER A 139 23.91 -7.34 39.70
CA SER A 139 24.12 -7.43 38.26
C SER A 139 23.43 -6.30 37.51
N ILE A 140 24.02 -5.90 36.39
CA ILE A 140 23.45 -4.92 35.48
C ILE A 140 23.84 -5.27 34.03
N ASN A 141 22.85 -5.34 33.16
CA ASN A 141 23.09 -5.62 31.75
C ASN A 141 23.56 -4.37 30.97
N GLN A 142 23.98 -4.58 29.72
CA GLN A 142 24.46 -3.51 28.86
C GLN A 142 23.41 -2.42 28.60
N GLU A 143 22.15 -2.80 28.39
CA GLU A 143 21.08 -1.84 28.09
C GLU A 143 20.76 -0.92 29.28
N ALA A 144 20.73 -1.44 30.51
CA ALA A 144 20.55 -0.62 31.71
C ALA A 144 21.68 0.41 31.86
N LYS A 145 22.93 0.03 31.53
CA LYS A 145 24.06 0.97 31.50
C LYS A 145 23.89 2.03 30.43
N ARG A 146 23.38 1.68 29.24
CA ARG A 146 23.09 2.63 28.16
C ARG A 146 22.05 3.66 28.59
N ILE A 147 20.92 3.21 29.16
CA ILE A 147 19.86 4.09 29.65
C ILE A 147 20.38 5.02 30.73
N ALA A 148 21.13 4.50 31.71
CA ALA A 148 21.71 5.31 32.76
C ALA A 148 22.79 6.29 32.23
N GLY A 149 23.48 5.92 31.15
CA GLY A 149 24.43 6.78 30.43
C GLY A 149 23.79 7.94 29.68
N ILE A 150 22.47 7.91 29.42
CA ILE A 150 21.73 9.06 28.85
C ILE A 150 21.74 10.23 29.83
N VAL A 151 21.66 9.92 31.13
CA VAL A 151 21.50 10.89 32.21
C VAL A 151 22.76 11.11 33.05
N HIS A 152 23.84 10.39 32.74
CA HIS A 152 25.13 10.56 33.43
C HIS A 152 26.29 10.20 32.51
N THR A 153 27.17 11.16 32.24
CA THR A 153 28.30 11.00 31.29
C THR A 153 29.67 10.94 31.98
N SER A 154 29.74 10.67 33.28
CA SER A 154 31.02 10.62 33.99
C SER A 154 31.61 9.20 33.94
N GLY A 155 32.94 9.09 33.85
CA GLY A 155 33.68 7.82 33.96
C GLY A 155 33.71 7.23 35.38
N GLU A 156 32.67 7.48 36.17
CA GLU A 156 32.52 6.95 37.52
C GLU A 156 32.10 5.48 37.51
N SER A 157 32.32 4.80 38.64
CA SER A 157 31.89 3.42 38.81
C SER A 157 30.36 3.31 38.79
N ILE A 158 29.86 2.19 38.27
CA ILE A 158 28.42 1.93 38.11
C ILE A 158 27.68 2.05 39.44
N GLU A 159 28.31 1.69 40.56
CA GLU A 159 27.69 1.77 41.89
C GLU A 159 27.40 3.23 42.30
N ARG A 160 28.29 4.17 41.97
CA ARG A 160 28.06 5.61 42.26
C ARG A 160 27.00 6.24 41.39
N LEU A 161 26.79 5.67 40.20
CA LEU A 161 25.85 6.19 39.22
C LEU A 161 24.43 6.17 39.80
N PHE A 162 24.01 5.07 40.44
CA PHE A 162 22.70 4.97 41.10
C PHE A 162 22.54 5.92 42.29
N GLU A 163 23.59 6.20 43.06
CA GLU A 163 23.52 7.15 44.20
C GLU A 163 23.28 8.60 43.76
N THR A 164 23.64 8.95 42.51
CA THR A 164 23.50 10.31 41.97
C THR A 164 22.21 10.54 41.19
N LEU A 165 21.52 9.48 40.79
CA LEU A 165 20.29 9.57 40.00
C LEU A 165 19.07 9.85 40.88
N THR A 166 18.23 10.77 40.41
CA THR A 166 16.94 11.05 41.05
C THR A 166 15.82 10.39 40.24
N PHE A 167 14.93 9.66 40.92
CA PHE A 167 13.80 8.99 40.27
C PHE A 167 12.51 9.72 40.61
N ARG A 168 11.65 9.98 39.63
CA ARG A 168 10.34 10.62 39.85
C ARG A 168 9.24 9.79 39.20
N ARG A 169 8.14 9.61 39.92
CA ARG A 169 6.90 9.07 39.31
C ARG A 169 6.28 10.12 38.39
N SER A 170 5.44 9.69 37.44
CA SER A 170 4.63 10.58 36.59
C SER A 170 3.75 11.58 37.37
N THR A 171 3.49 11.34 38.65
CA THR A 171 2.79 12.27 39.58
C THR A 171 3.67 13.38 40.15
N GLY A 172 4.96 13.43 39.82
CA GLY A 172 5.92 14.43 40.30
C GLY A 172 6.50 14.16 41.69
N ARG A 173 6.15 13.04 42.34
CA ARG A 173 6.76 12.62 43.61
C ARG A 173 8.16 12.05 43.37
N ALA A 174 9.15 12.64 44.03
CA ALA A 174 10.51 12.11 44.08
C ALA A 174 10.53 10.79 44.87
N ILE A 175 11.22 9.81 44.30
CA ILE A 175 11.53 8.52 44.89
C ILE A 175 12.99 8.63 45.37
N SER A 176 13.20 8.73 46.68
CA SER A 176 14.54 8.62 47.27
C SER A 176 14.89 7.14 47.37
N LEU A 177 16.00 6.71 46.75
CA LEU A 177 16.44 5.30 46.66
C LEU A 177 16.55 4.64 48.04
N ASP A 178 17.04 5.41 49.01
CA ASP A 178 17.20 5.13 50.43
C ASP A 178 15.87 4.95 51.20
N LYS A 179 14.72 5.21 50.56
CA LYS A 179 13.34 4.92 51.04
C LYS A 179 12.37 4.51 49.91
N SER A 180 12.87 3.96 48.81
CA SER A 180 12.11 3.82 47.57
C SER A 180 11.19 2.60 47.55
N THR A 181 10.26 2.55 46.59
CA THR A 181 9.34 1.44 46.31
C THR A 181 10.06 0.10 46.09
N LEU A 182 11.37 0.13 45.74
CA LEU A 182 12.24 -1.05 45.79
C LEU A 182 12.36 -1.61 47.20
N SER A 183 12.55 -0.78 48.24
CA SER A 183 12.58 -1.19 49.64
C SER A 183 11.23 -1.73 50.13
N GLU A 184 10.12 -1.36 49.48
CA GLU A 184 8.78 -1.88 49.78
C GLU A 184 8.56 -3.23 49.07
N THR A 185 8.89 -3.36 47.77
CA THR A 185 8.92 -4.65 47.04
C THR A 185 9.90 -5.66 47.66
N LEU A 186 11.05 -5.20 48.15
CA LEU A 186 12.04 -5.96 48.93
C LEU A 186 11.48 -6.44 50.29
N ARG A 187 10.47 -5.75 50.86
CA ARG A 187 9.85 -6.09 52.15
C ARG A 187 8.52 -6.85 52.04
N THR A 188 7.73 -6.61 50.99
CA THR A 188 6.35 -7.10 50.85
C THR A 188 6.20 -8.15 49.75
N GLY A 189 7.16 -8.26 48.82
CA GLY A 189 7.06 -9.13 47.65
C GLY A 189 6.07 -8.64 46.58
N GLU A 190 5.57 -7.40 46.69
CA GLU A 190 4.55 -6.86 45.79
C GLU A 190 5.15 -6.49 44.42
N ILE A 191 4.63 -7.11 43.36
CA ILE A 191 5.14 -6.94 41.99
C ILE A 191 4.75 -5.55 41.47
N VAL A 192 5.75 -4.73 41.14
CA VAL A 192 5.53 -3.48 40.41
C VAL A 192 5.48 -3.80 38.93
N ARG A 193 4.40 -3.42 38.26
CA ARG A 193 4.21 -3.61 36.81
C ARG A 193 3.89 -2.29 36.14
N ALA A 194 4.60 -2.01 35.05
CA ALA A 194 4.36 -0.92 34.12
C ALA A 194 4.29 0.46 34.82
N GLU A 195 5.20 0.73 35.75
CA GLU A 195 5.27 2.04 36.38
C GLU A 195 6.17 2.97 35.57
N GLU A 196 5.65 4.13 35.18
CA GLU A 196 6.42 5.16 34.50
C GLU A 196 7.26 5.96 35.50
N ILE A 197 8.58 5.92 35.30
CA ILE A 197 9.58 6.58 36.13
C ILE A 197 10.46 7.46 35.25
N GLU A 198 10.51 8.75 35.57
CA GLU A 198 11.50 9.67 35.04
C GLU A 198 12.80 9.53 35.85
N ILE A 199 13.90 9.21 35.17
CA ILE A 199 15.24 9.18 35.75
C ILE A 199 15.90 10.51 35.41
N LEU A 200 16.38 11.24 36.42
CA LEU A 200 17.03 12.53 36.28
C LEU A 200 18.50 12.45 36.68
N GLY A 201 19.34 12.99 35.82
CA GLY A 201 20.77 13.21 36.04
C GLY A 201 21.06 14.46 36.88
N PRO A 202 22.25 14.53 37.50
CA PRO A 202 22.69 15.70 38.26
C PRO A 202 22.87 16.96 37.39
N ASP A 203 23.09 16.80 36.09
CA ASP A 203 23.20 17.87 35.09
C ASP A 203 21.82 18.38 34.59
N GLY A 204 20.72 17.79 35.07
CA GLY A 204 19.36 18.13 34.66
C GLY A 204 18.86 17.39 33.42
N SER A 205 19.64 16.49 32.84
CA SER A 205 19.16 15.56 31.82
C SER A 205 18.12 14.61 32.41
N SER A 206 17.14 14.18 31.61
CA SER A 206 16.17 13.17 32.05
C SER A 206 15.81 12.18 30.95
N VAL A 207 15.42 10.98 31.37
CA VAL A 207 14.88 9.94 30.50
C VAL A 207 13.63 9.34 31.14
N THR A 208 12.57 9.22 30.36
CA THR A 208 11.34 8.55 30.82
C THR A 208 11.47 7.05 30.59
N THR A 209 11.18 6.25 31.61
CA THR A 209 11.34 4.81 31.57
C THR A 209 10.09 4.08 32.08
N LEU A 210 9.87 2.87 31.56
CA LEU A 210 8.87 1.94 32.09
C LEU A 210 9.58 0.90 32.96
N VAL A 211 9.18 0.81 34.23
CA VAL A 211 9.84 -0.02 35.23
C VAL A 211 8.93 -1.16 35.71
N ASN A 212 9.49 -2.37 35.75
CA ASN A 212 8.89 -3.50 36.47
C ASN A 212 9.88 -4.02 37.52
N ALA A 213 9.36 -4.50 38.65
CA ALA A 213 10.17 -5.13 39.70
C ALA A 213 9.56 -6.48 40.09
N THR A 214 10.38 -7.53 40.12
CA THR A 214 9.98 -8.90 40.48
C THR A 214 10.99 -9.49 41.45
N SER A 215 10.50 -10.11 42.53
CA SER A 215 11.32 -10.77 43.54
C SER A 215 11.66 -12.22 43.15
N ILE A 216 12.89 -12.64 43.42
CA ILE A 216 13.35 -14.03 43.33
C ILE A 216 13.41 -14.60 44.75
N PHE A 217 12.84 -15.78 44.94
CA PHE A 217 12.77 -16.47 46.22
C PHE A 217 13.80 -17.60 46.27
N SER A 218 14.40 -17.79 47.45
CA SER A 218 15.23 -18.94 47.74
C SER A 218 14.40 -20.22 47.91
N ALA A 219 15.06 -21.37 48.03
CA ALA A 219 14.41 -22.65 48.32
C ALA A 219 13.66 -22.68 49.69
N SER A 220 13.92 -21.71 50.57
CA SER A 220 13.24 -21.57 51.86
C SER A 220 12.13 -20.51 51.85
N GLU A 221 11.65 -20.10 50.67
CA GLU A 221 10.60 -19.07 50.46
C GLU A 221 10.95 -17.67 50.99
N GLU A 222 12.24 -17.39 51.21
CA GLU A 222 12.72 -16.04 51.55
C GLU A 222 13.10 -15.27 50.28
N ILE A 223 12.90 -13.95 50.26
CA ILE A 223 13.34 -13.12 49.13
C ILE A 223 14.87 -13.08 49.11
N GLU A 224 15.48 -13.55 48.02
CA GLU A 224 16.93 -13.61 47.83
C GLU A 224 17.43 -12.41 47.04
N SER A 225 16.72 -12.05 45.96
CA SER A 225 17.09 -10.91 45.11
C SER A 225 15.86 -10.29 44.46
N VAL A 226 16.03 -9.08 43.93
CA VAL A 226 14.99 -8.37 43.17
C VAL A 226 15.52 -8.02 41.79
N VAL A 227 14.77 -8.41 40.76
CA VAL A 227 15.03 -8.08 39.36
C VAL A 227 14.18 -6.89 38.97
N VAL A 228 14.84 -5.83 38.51
CA VAL A 228 14.23 -4.62 37.98
C VAL A 228 14.47 -4.58 36.48
N THR A 229 13.40 -4.47 35.71
CA THR A 229 13.49 -4.21 34.28
C THR A 229 13.14 -2.77 33.99
N VAL A 230 13.96 -2.09 33.19
CA VAL A 230 13.83 -0.67 32.82
C VAL A 230 13.84 -0.56 31.30
N GLN A 231 12.78 0.00 30.73
CA GLN A 231 12.66 0.22 29.29
C GLN A 231 12.67 1.71 28.98
N ASP A 232 13.49 2.14 28.02
CA ASP A 232 13.55 3.52 27.53
C ASP A 232 12.28 3.84 26.72
N MET A 233 11.50 4.83 27.17
CA MET A 233 10.27 5.25 26.49
C MET A 233 10.50 6.37 25.47
N THR A 234 11.71 6.94 25.40
CA THR A 234 12.04 8.06 24.51
C THR A 234 11.72 7.76 23.04
N PRO A 235 12.08 6.59 22.47
CA PRO A 235 11.78 6.30 21.06
C PRO A 235 10.28 6.25 20.77
N LEU A 236 9.49 5.67 21.69
CA LEU A 236 8.05 5.56 21.54
C LEU A 236 7.36 6.92 21.71
N GLN A 237 7.77 7.70 22.70
CA GLN A 237 7.26 9.04 22.91
C GLN A 237 7.57 9.97 21.73
N GLU A 238 8.75 9.84 21.14
CA GLU A 238 9.11 10.62 19.95
C GLU A 238 8.25 10.23 18.74
N GLU A 239 7.96 8.94 18.54
CA GLU A 239 7.03 8.48 17.50
C GLU A 239 5.61 9.03 17.72
N GLU A 240 5.11 8.96 18.95
CA GLU A 240 3.80 9.52 19.31
C GLU A 240 3.76 11.03 19.14
N ARG A 241 4.83 11.74 19.52
CA ARG A 241 4.97 13.20 19.35
C ARG A 241 4.92 13.58 17.88
N LEU A 242 5.71 12.91 17.03
CA LEU A 242 5.72 13.14 15.59
C LEU A 242 4.35 12.85 14.95
N ARG A 243 3.66 11.81 15.41
CA ARG A 243 2.30 11.48 14.97
C ARG A 243 1.27 12.53 15.40
N ALA A 244 1.37 13.02 16.62
CA ALA A 244 0.48 14.08 17.13
C ALA A 244 0.73 15.41 16.41
N GLU A 245 1.99 15.77 16.19
CA GLU A 245 2.40 16.94 15.41
C GLU A 245 1.85 16.86 13.97
N PHE A 246 1.97 15.69 13.34
CA PHE A 246 1.37 15.42 12.02
C PHE A 246 -0.14 15.68 12.01
N LEU A 247 -0.89 15.11 12.95
CA LEU A 247 -2.35 15.30 13.03
C LEU A 247 -2.72 16.76 13.26
N GLY A 248 -1.92 17.49 14.05
CA GLY A 248 -2.09 18.92 14.28
C GLY A 248 -1.95 19.73 12.99
N ILE A 249 -0.90 19.47 12.22
CA ILE A 249 -0.61 20.14 10.94
C ILE A 249 -1.71 19.85 9.91
N VAL A 250 -2.10 18.58 9.76
CA VAL A 250 -3.21 18.17 8.87
C VAL A 250 -4.49 18.90 9.23
N GLY A 251 -4.81 18.98 10.52
CA GLY A 251 -5.97 19.70 11.02
C GLY A 251 -5.93 21.20 10.68
N HIS A 252 -4.77 21.84 10.78
CA HIS A 252 -4.60 23.24 10.40
C HIS A 252 -4.79 23.47 8.90
N GLU A 253 -4.10 22.69 8.07
CA GLU A 253 -4.12 22.86 6.60
C GLU A 253 -5.46 22.51 5.96
N LEU A 254 -6.27 21.65 6.59
CA LEU A 254 -7.65 21.43 6.16
C LEU A 254 -8.60 22.56 6.59
N ARG A 255 -8.35 23.19 7.75
CA ARG A 255 -9.20 24.29 8.26
C ARG A 255 -9.07 25.56 7.44
N LEU A 256 -7.88 25.87 6.92
CA LEU A 256 -7.65 27.06 6.10
C LEU A 256 -8.53 27.16 4.84
N PRO A 257 -8.50 26.19 3.91
CA PRO A 257 -9.34 26.23 2.71
C PRO A 257 -10.82 26.15 3.08
N LEU A 258 -11.19 25.35 4.09
CA LEU A 258 -12.57 25.25 4.56
C LEU A 258 -13.11 26.59 5.09
N THR A 259 -12.26 27.36 5.78
CA THR A 259 -12.61 28.71 6.26
C THR A 259 -12.79 29.67 5.09
N SER A 260 -11.96 29.58 4.05
CA SER A 260 -12.07 30.39 2.83
C SER A 260 -13.32 30.04 2.01
N VAL A 261 -13.62 28.75 1.83
CA VAL A 261 -14.85 28.26 1.18
C VAL A 261 -16.07 28.74 1.94
N LYS A 262 -16.09 28.54 3.27
CA LYS A 262 -17.21 28.96 4.12
C LYS A 262 -17.40 30.47 4.08
N GLY A 263 -16.32 31.26 4.20
CA GLY A 263 -16.38 32.72 4.14
C GLY A 263 -16.94 33.21 2.80
N SER A 264 -16.41 32.69 1.69
CA SER A 264 -16.88 33.04 0.34
C SER A 264 -18.35 32.65 0.13
N ALA A 265 -18.75 31.47 0.59
CA ALA A 265 -20.13 31.01 0.51
C ALA A 265 -21.08 31.85 1.38
N THR A 266 -20.67 32.22 2.60
CA THR A 266 -21.46 33.10 3.48
C THR A 266 -21.64 34.47 2.85
N THR A 267 -20.59 35.07 2.29
CA THR A 267 -20.70 36.36 1.57
C THR A 267 -21.64 36.25 0.37
N LEU A 268 -21.54 35.18 -0.43
CA LEU A 268 -22.49 34.96 -1.54
C LEU A 268 -23.93 34.80 -1.03
N LEU A 269 -24.17 34.12 0.09
CA LEU A 269 -25.52 33.95 0.63
C LEU A 269 -26.10 35.26 1.21
N GLU A 270 -25.28 36.14 1.78
CA GLU A 270 -25.72 37.36 2.45
C GLU A 270 -25.82 38.58 1.51
N THR A 271 -24.89 38.71 0.55
CA THR A 271 -24.72 39.93 -0.26
C THR A 271 -24.68 39.70 -1.77
N ALA A 272 -24.99 38.50 -2.30
CA ALA A 272 -24.96 38.23 -3.75
C ALA A 272 -25.71 39.26 -4.60
N SER A 273 -26.87 39.75 -4.15
CA SER A 273 -27.68 40.73 -4.88
C SER A 273 -27.00 42.10 -5.05
N SER A 274 -25.96 42.38 -4.27
CA SER A 274 -25.21 43.64 -4.25
C SER A 274 -23.81 43.56 -4.86
N LEU A 275 -23.36 42.36 -5.23
CA LEU A 275 -22.06 42.13 -5.85
C LEU A 275 -22.17 42.28 -7.36
N ASP A 276 -21.10 42.76 -7.99
CA ASP A 276 -21.04 42.77 -9.45
C ASP A 276 -20.76 41.34 -10.00
N PRO A 277 -21.01 41.08 -11.30
CA PRO A 277 -20.79 39.77 -11.88
C PRO A 277 -19.33 39.27 -11.81
N ALA A 278 -18.34 40.17 -11.79
CA ALA A 278 -16.93 39.81 -11.72
C ALA A 278 -16.53 39.39 -10.30
N GLU A 279 -17.02 40.08 -9.28
CA GLU A 279 -16.88 39.74 -7.87
C GLU A 279 -17.55 38.39 -7.56
N LEU A 280 -18.76 38.18 -8.08
CA LEU A 280 -19.49 36.92 -7.94
C LEU A 280 -18.71 35.75 -8.54
N GLN A 281 -18.18 35.93 -9.75
CA GLN A 281 -17.34 34.93 -10.42
C GLN A 281 -16.03 34.66 -9.65
N GLN A 282 -15.45 35.69 -9.02
CA GLN A 282 -14.25 35.54 -8.20
C GLN A 282 -14.51 34.68 -6.96
N PHE A 283 -15.64 34.86 -6.26
CA PHE A 283 -15.99 34.01 -5.11
C PHE A 283 -16.22 32.55 -5.51
N TYR A 284 -16.94 32.29 -6.62
CA TYR A 284 -17.09 30.93 -7.13
C TYR A 284 -15.74 30.29 -7.50
N ARG A 285 -14.85 31.06 -8.11
CA ARG A 285 -13.49 30.60 -8.43
C ARG A 285 -12.70 30.25 -7.17
N ILE A 286 -12.73 31.09 -6.14
CA ILE A 286 -12.08 30.81 -4.85
C ILE A 286 -12.63 29.51 -4.27
N ILE A 287 -13.95 29.33 -4.23
CA ILE A 287 -14.57 28.11 -3.70
C ILE A 287 -14.09 26.87 -4.46
N ASN A 288 -14.09 26.92 -5.80
CA ASN A 288 -13.67 25.79 -6.62
C ASN A 288 -12.17 25.48 -6.44
N GLU A 289 -11.31 26.50 -6.48
CA GLU A 289 -9.86 26.35 -6.27
C GLU A 289 -9.53 25.78 -4.88
N GLN A 290 -10.22 26.22 -3.83
CA GLN A 290 -10.01 25.69 -2.48
C GLN A 290 -10.53 24.26 -2.33
N ALA A 291 -11.63 23.90 -3.01
CA ALA A 291 -12.14 22.52 -3.03
C ALA A 291 -11.20 21.57 -3.77
N ASP A 292 -10.68 22.00 -4.93
CA ASP A 292 -9.66 21.25 -5.68
C ASP A 292 -8.39 21.06 -4.85
N TYR A 293 -7.92 22.11 -4.18
CA TYR A 293 -6.79 22.02 -3.25
C TYR A 293 -7.02 21.01 -2.13
N MET A 294 -8.20 21.02 -1.49
CA MET A 294 -8.54 20.06 -0.43
C MET A 294 -8.55 18.62 -0.95
N ARG A 295 -9.09 18.38 -2.15
CA ARG A 295 -9.10 17.06 -2.76
C ARG A 295 -7.68 16.54 -2.97
N ASP A 296 -6.80 17.38 -3.51
CA ASP A 296 -5.42 17.02 -3.81
C ASP A 296 -4.64 16.78 -2.51
N LEU A 297 -4.84 17.63 -1.49
CA LEU A 297 -4.28 17.44 -0.14
C LEU A 297 -4.70 16.12 0.50
N ILE A 298 -5.98 15.77 0.44
CA ILE A 298 -6.48 14.49 0.98
C ILE A 298 -5.84 13.31 0.24
N SER A 299 -5.70 13.40 -1.09
CA SER A 299 -5.03 12.38 -1.88
C SER A 299 -3.56 12.21 -1.45
N ASP A 300 -2.85 13.31 -1.26
CA ASP A 300 -1.46 13.32 -0.80
C ASP A 300 -1.32 12.69 0.60
N LEU A 301 -2.24 12.99 1.52
CA LEU A 301 -2.25 12.37 2.86
C LEU A 301 -2.51 10.86 2.81
N ILE A 302 -3.39 10.40 1.94
CA ILE A 302 -3.63 8.97 1.72
C ILE A 302 -2.39 8.30 1.13
N ASP A 303 -1.72 8.94 0.17
CA ASP A 303 -0.47 8.42 -0.40
C ASP A 303 0.63 8.33 0.67
N VAL A 304 0.77 9.34 1.53
CA VAL A 304 1.72 9.31 2.68
C VAL A 304 1.42 8.16 3.63
N ALA A 305 0.15 7.93 3.99
CA ALA A 305 -0.24 6.82 4.86
C ALA A 305 0.05 5.44 4.23
N ARG A 306 -0.14 5.33 2.91
CA ARG A 306 0.21 4.11 2.16
C ARG A 306 1.71 3.87 2.10
N ILE A 307 2.51 4.94 2.00
CA ILE A 307 3.97 4.86 2.05
C ILE A 307 4.43 4.37 3.44
N GLU A 308 3.85 4.88 4.54
CA GLU A 308 4.20 4.46 5.91
C GLU A 308 3.92 2.99 6.18
N THR A 309 2.78 2.52 5.69
CA THR A 309 2.37 1.12 5.88
C THR A 309 3.05 0.17 4.90
N GLY A 310 3.88 0.67 3.98
CA GLY A 310 4.47 -0.12 2.89
C GLY A 310 3.43 -0.69 1.91
N THR A 311 2.21 -0.13 1.90
CA THR A 311 1.09 -0.59 1.06
C THR A 311 0.94 0.21 -0.23
N LEU A 312 1.80 1.20 -0.47
CA LEU A 312 1.83 1.94 -1.73
C LEU A 312 2.14 0.95 -2.87
N SER A 313 1.10 0.63 -3.64
CA SER A 313 1.22 -0.21 -4.83
C SER A 313 1.37 0.66 -6.08
N VAL A 314 2.24 0.21 -6.97
CA VAL A 314 2.40 0.70 -8.32
C VAL A 314 2.03 -0.43 -9.27
N ASN A 315 1.53 -0.09 -10.46
CA ASN A 315 1.27 -1.08 -11.51
C ASN A 315 2.18 -0.78 -12.70
N PRO A 316 3.46 -1.24 -12.68
CA PRO A 316 4.43 -0.87 -13.70
C PRO A 316 4.11 -1.53 -15.03
N GLU A 317 4.10 -0.74 -16.10
CA GLU A 317 3.99 -1.21 -17.47
C GLU A 317 5.15 -0.64 -18.32
N PRO A 318 5.48 -1.22 -19.50
CA PRO A 318 6.46 -0.64 -20.39
C PRO A 318 5.97 0.72 -20.94
N VAL A 319 6.60 1.82 -20.50
CA VAL A 319 6.25 3.19 -20.90
C VAL A 319 7.44 3.90 -21.53
N ASP A 320 7.14 4.78 -22.49
CA ASP A 320 8.09 5.67 -23.13
C ASP A 320 8.29 6.96 -22.33
N VAL A 321 9.55 7.29 -22.02
CA VAL A 321 9.91 8.46 -21.19
C VAL A 321 9.51 9.79 -21.83
N PRO A 322 9.77 10.05 -23.13
CA PRO A 322 9.23 11.20 -23.85
C PRO A 322 7.74 11.46 -23.61
N ARG A 323 6.88 10.43 -23.68
CA ARG A 323 5.44 10.57 -23.44
C ARG A 323 5.12 11.02 -22.02
N LEU A 324 5.80 10.48 -21.01
CA LEU A 324 5.62 10.87 -19.61
C LEU A 324 5.99 12.35 -19.38
N VAL A 325 7.11 12.78 -19.96
CA VAL A 325 7.58 14.16 -19.86
C VAL A 325 6.64 15.13 -20.57
N ASP A 326 6.13 14.76 -21.75
CA ASP A 326 5.16 15.57 -22.50
C ASP A 326 3.83 15.68 -21.76
N GLU A 327 3.34 14.60 -21.15
CA GLU A 327 2.11 14.59 -20.36
C GLU A 327 2.22 15.45 -19.10
N ALA A 328 3.34 15.33 -18.36
CA ALA A 328 3.62 16.19 -17.22
C ALA A 328 3.72 17.67 -17.62
N ARG A 329 4.41 17.97 -18.73
CA ARG A 329 4.47 19.35 -19.26
C ARG A 329 3.08 19.89 -19.57
N ASN A 330 2.25 19.13 -20.30
CA ASN A 330 0.92 19.58 -20.69
C ASN A 330 0.01 19.79 -19.46
N THR A 331 0.10 18.91 -18.47
CA THR A 331 -0.61 19.06 -17.19
C THR A 331 -0.19 20.33 -16.46
N PHE A 332 1.12 20.57 -16.33
CA PHE A 332 1.67 21.76 -15.69
C PHE A 332 1.25 23.07 -16.39
N LEU A 333 1.29 23.11 -17.73
CA LEU A 333 0.87 24.28 -18.51
C LEU A 333 -0.64 24.54 -18.39
N SER A 334 -1.45 23.47 -18.37
CA SER A 334 -2.92 23.57 -18.28
C SER A 334 -3.38 24.03 -16.90
N ALA A 335 -2.62 23.71 -15.84
CA ALA A 335 -2.84 24.19 -14.47
C ALA A 335 -2.40 25.65 -14.25
N GLY A 336 -2.10 26.41 -15.31
CA GLY A 336 -1.70 27.82 -15.24
C GLY A 336 -0.20 28.05 -15.09
N GLY A 337 0.64 27.02 -15.31
CA GLY A 337 2.09 27.18 -15.37
C GLY A 337 2.51 28.09 -16.53
N ARG A 338 3.10 29.26 -16.22
CA ARG A 338 3.54 30.26 -17.21
C ARG A 338 5.03 30.21 -17.56
N ARG A 339 5.75 29.16 -17.14
CA ARG A 339 7.21 29.06 -17.25
C ARG A 339 7.66 28.37 -18.53
N ASN A 340 8.77 28.83 -19.09
CA ASN A 340 9.42 28.15 -20.21
C ASN A 340 10.05 26.85 -19.73
N ILE A 341 9.60 25.73 -20.32
CA ILE A 341 10.15 24.40 -20.06
C ILE A 341 10.99 23.98 -21.28
N ARG A 342 12.29 23.75 -21.06
CA ARG A 342 13.20 23.23 -22.08
C ARG A 342 13.44 21.74 -21.82
N ILE A 343 13.00 20.90 -22.75
CA ILE A 343 13.16 19.45 -22.67
C ILE A 343 14.34 19.02 -23.55
N LYS A 344 15.28 18.27 -22.97
CA LYS A 344 16.42 17.66 -23.66
C LYS A 344 16.52 16.19 -23.29
N LEU A 345 15.89 15.34 -24.10
CA LEU A 345 15.92 13.88 -23.93
C LEU A 345 16.97 13.28 -24.85
N ALA A 346 17.65 12.22 -24.40
CA ALA A 346 18.48 11.43 -25.30
C ALA A 346 17.61 10.80 -26.42
N PRO A 347 18.10 10.74 -27.67
CA PRO A 347 17.28 10.33 -28.83
C PRO A 347 16.84 8.86 -28.77
N ASP A 348 17.62 7.99 -28.13
CA ASP A 348 17.37 6.53 -28.06
C ASP A 348 17.12 6.08 -26.62
N LEU A 349 16.14 6.68 -25.95
CA LEU A 349 15.75 6.23 -24.61
C LEU A 349 14.97 4.91 -24.69
N PRO A 350 15.41 3.86 -23.98
CA PRO A 350 14.66 2.61 -23.88
C PRO A 350 13.36 2.79 -23.07
N LEU A 351 12.43 1.86 -23.27
CA LEU A 351 11.21 1.78 -22.44
C LEU A 351 11.58 1.49 -20.98
N ILE A 352 10.79 2.03 -20.06
CA ILE A 352 10.94 1.83 -18.61
C ILE A 352 9.73 1.06 -18.05
N MET A 353 9.91 0.33 -16.95
CA MET A 353 8.80 -0.25 -16.19
C MET A 353 8.24 0.81 -15.23
N ALA A 354 7.14 1.46 -15.62
CA ALA A 354 6.58 2.58 -14.89
C ALA A 354 5.05 2.49 -14.80
N ASP A 355 4.50 2.82 -13.64
CA ASP A 355 3.11 3.23 -13.52
C ASP A 355 3.00 4.66 -14.06
N ARG A 356 2.44 4.78 -15.27
CA ARG A 356 2.34 6.04 -16.00
C ARG A 356 1.80 7.18 -15.14
N ARG A 357 0.70 6.95 -14.42
CA ARG A 357 0.02 7.98 -13.63
C ARG A 357 0.90 8.45 -12.48
N ARG A 358 1.54 7.51 -11.78
CA ARG A 358 2.40 7.82 -10.62
C ARG A 358 3.69 8.53 -11.03
N VAL A 359 4.29 8.19 -12.17
CA VAL A 359 5.49 8.89 -12.64
C VAL A 359 5.17 10.30 -13.13
N VAL A 360 4.01 10.51 -13.77
CA VAL A 360 3.53 11.86 -14.10
C VAL A 360 3.30 12.70 -12.83
N GLN A 361 2.77 12.10 -11.75
CA GLN A 361 2.65 12.76 -10.44
C GLN A 361 4.01 13.22 -9.90
N VAL A 362 5.05 12.37 -9.96
CA VAL A 362 6.43 12.74 -9.57
C VAL A 362 6.92 13.93 -10.40
N LEU A 363 6.79 13.86 -11.72
CA LEU A 363 7.25 14.93 -12.61
C LEU A 363 6.51 16.25 -12.36
N ASN A 364 5.19 16.21 -12.16
CA ASN A 364 4.39 17.40 -11.85
C ASN A 364 4.79 18.02 -10.51
N ASN A 365 5.07 17.21 -9.49
CA ASN A 365 5.54 17.71 -8.19
C ASN A 365 6.91 18.39 -8.34
N LEU A 366 7.83 17.81 -9.11
CA LEU A 366 9.14 18.41 -9.36
C LEU A 366 9.06 19.69 -10.22
N LEU A 367 8.20 19.73 -11.25
CA LEU A 367 7.97 20.91 -12.08
C LEU A 367 7.32 22.05 -11.29
N THR A 368 6.34 21.74 -10.45
CA THR A 368 5.67 22.70 -9.57
C THR A 368 6.67 23.26 -8.55
N ASN A 369 7.51 22.40 -7.96
CA ASN A 369 8.57 22.82 -7.06
C ASN A 369 9.58 23.74 -7.77
N ALA A 370 10.06 23.35 -8.95
CA ALA A 370 10.96 24.17 -9.76
C ALA A 370 10.36 25.54 -10.12
N SER A 371 9.09 25.58 -10.51
CA SER A 371 8.38 26.82 -10.85
C SER A 371 8.22 27.74 -9.65
N ARG A 372 7.92 27.18 -8.46
CA ARG A 372 7.74 27.96 -7.23
C ARG A 372 9.05 28.59 -6.76
N ASN A 373 10.15 27.85 -6.84
CA ASN A 373 11.44 28.28 -6.30
C ASN A 373 12.25 29.19 -7.26
N SER A 374 11.75 29.44 -8.46
CA SER A 374 12.50 30.16 -9.50
C SER A 374 11.85 31.48 -9.92
N PRO A 375 12.64 32.52 -10.27
CA PRO A 375 12.12 33.80 -10.79
C PRO A 375 11.30 33.63 -12.07
N GLU A 376 10.27 34.46 -12.32
CA GLU A 376 9.31 34.31 -13.46
C GLU A 376 9.94 34.12 -14.85
N THR A 377 11.13 34.68 -15.08
CA THR A 377 11.86 34.64 -16.35
C THR A 377 12.76 33.40 -16.53
N SER A 378 12.91 32.58 -15.49
CA SER A 378 13.79 31.41 -15.50
C SER A 378 13.24 30.26 -16.36
N THR A 379 14.16 29.45 -16.90
CA THR A 379 13.82 28.27 -17.71
C THR A 379 14.00 27.01 -16.89
N ILE A 380 12.95 26.22 -16.75
CA ILE A 380 13.02 24.89 -16.14
C ILE A 380 13.55 23.91 -17.19
N ARG A 381 14.57 23.13 -16.84
CA ARG A 381 15.20 22.17 -17.75
C ARG A 381 14.84 20.75 -17.34
N VAL A 382 14.27 19.97 -18.26
CA VAL A 382 14.02 18.53 -18.05
C VAL A 382 14.97 17.74 -18.92
N THR A 383 15.74 16.86 -18.31
CA THR A 383 16.69 15.97 -19.01
C THR A 383 16.43 14.52 -18.68
N ALA A 384 16.61 13.63 -19.64
CA ALA A 384 16.59 12.19 -19.38
C ALA A 384 17.74 11.50 -20.11
N SER A 385 18.42 10.60 -19.40
CA SER A 385 19.54 9.82 -19.91
C SER A 385 19.50 8.39 -19.37
N ARG A 386 20.00 7.44 -20.16
CA ARG A 386 20.18 6.05 -19.72
C ARG A 386 21.42 5.95 -18.85
N ALA A 387 21.31 5.26 -17.72
CA ALA A 387 22.42 4.87 -16.85
C ALA A 387 22.31 3.36 -16.58
N GLU A 388 23.09 2.56 -17.29
CA GLU A 388 23.10 1.09 -17.17
C GLU A 388 21.72 0.44 -17.38
N ALA A 389 21.14 -0.10 -16.29
CA ALA A 389 19.85 -0.77 -16.21
C ALA A 389 18.70 0.14 -15.74
N LEU A 390 18.96 1.45 -15.63
CA LEU A 390 18.00 2.47 -15.19
C LEU A 390 17.96 3.62 -16.20
N VAL A 391 16.85 4.37 -16.24
CA VAL A 391 16.79 5.71 -16.84
C VAL A 391 16.76 6.75 -15.74
N THR A 392 17.66 7.72 -15.82
CA THR A 392 17.67 8.89 -14.94
C THR A 392 16.89 10.02 -15.60
N VAL A 393 15.93 10.59 -14.89
CA VAL A 393 15.20 11.79 -15.27
C VAL A 393 15.51 12.89 -14.26
N SER A 394 15.85 14.07 -14.75
CA SER A 394 16.19 15.22 -13.92
C SER A 394 15.38 16.45 -14.29
N VAL A 395 14.94 17.19 -13.27
CA VAL A 395 14.34 18.52 -13.38
C VAL A 395 15.30 19.51 -12.72
N SER A 396 15.73 20.51 -13.48
CA SER A 396 16.64 21.55 -13.01
C SER A 396 16.02 22.92 -13.13
N ASP A 397 16.29 23.74 -12.13
CA ASP A 397 15.78 25.10 -12.01
C ASP A 397 16.93 26.08 -11.71
N ASP A 398 16.72 27.35 -12.05
CA ASP A 398 17.67 28.44 -11.82
C ASP A 398 17.21 29.30 -10.62
N GLY A 399 16.62 28.66 -9.61
CA GLY A 399 15.97 29.30 -8.46
C GLY A 399 16.87 29.56 -7.26
N ARG A 400 16.24 29.70 -6.08
CA ARG A 400 16.92 30.05 -4.81
C ARG A 400 17.95 29.02 -4.32
N GLY A 401 18.05 27.85 -4.95
CA GLY A 401 18.95 26.77 -4.54
C GLY A 401 18.63 26.21 -3.16
N VAL A 402 19.43 25.23 -2.72
CA VAL A 402 19.24 24.52 -1.45
C VAL A 402 20.54 24.56 -0.64
N PRO A 403 20.52 25.00 0.63
CA PRO A 403 21.66 24.90 1.53
C PRO A 403 22.14 23.46 1.73
N ALA A 404 23.45 23.25 1.87
CA ALA A 404 24.05 21.92 1.99
C ALA A 404 23.51 21.14 3.20
N GLU A 405 23.20 21.83 4.30
CA GLU A 405 22.66 21.23 5.52
C GLU A 405 21.23 20.69 5.32
N ARG A 406 20.49 21.22 4.33
CA ARG A 406 19.10 20.82 4.06
C ARG A 406 18.97 19.67 3.07
N LEU A 407 19.97 19.45 2.21
CA LEU A 407 19.94 18.40 1.18
C LEU A 407 19.59 17.00 1.75
N PRO A 408 20.17 16.54 2.88
CA PRO A 408 19.84 15.23 3.46
C PRO A 408 18.40 15.11 3.98
N HIS A 409 17.73 16.24 4.21
CA HIS A 409 16.42 16.32 4.85
C HIS A 409 15.28 16.67 3.90
N LEU A 410 15.55 17.04 2.64
CA LEU A 410 14.53 17.48 1.67
C LEU A 410 13.39 16.48 1.45
N PHE A 411 13.73 15.19 1.37
CA PHE A 411 12.77 14.12 1.13
C PHE A 411 12.16 13.55 2.42
N ARG A 412 12.52 14.10 3.59
CA ARG A 412 11.76 13.84 4.82
C ARG A 412 10.42 14.57 4.71
N LYS A 413 9.40 13.97 5.30
CA LYS A 413 8.07 14.59 5.40
C LYS A 413 8.21 15.91 6.17
N PHE A 414 7.51 16.94 5.73
CA PHE A 414 7.44 18.24 6.40
C PHE A 414 8.77 19.01 6.50
N SER A 415 9.66 18.83 5.52
CA SER A 415 10.96 19.50 5.46
C SER A 415 10.92 21.05 5.36
N HIS A 416 9.72 21.66 5.31
CA HIS A 416 9.49 23.10 5.24
C HIS A 416 9.04 23.76 6.56
N ILE A 417 8.87 23.01 7.66
CA ILE A 417 8.35 23.55 8.94
C ILE A 417 9.21 24.68 9.53
N ASP A 418 10.52 24.71 9.27
CA ASP A 418 11.43 25.69 9.91
C ASP A 418 11.39 27.12 9.33
N ASN A 419 10.76 27.33 8.16
CA ASN A 419 10.69 28.67 7.56
C ASN A 419 9.33 29.32 7.81
N ARG A 420 9.31 30.36 8.65
CA ARG A 420 8.16 31.27 8.90
C ARG A 420 7.70 32.08 7.67
N GLU A 421 8.12 31.70 6.46
CA GLU A 421 7.69 32.34 5.21
C GLU A 421 6.48 31.61 4.63
N ARG A 422 5.58 32.40 4.04
CA ARG A 422 4.20 32.09 3.62
C ARG A 422 4.07 31.07 2.47
N ASP A 423 4.84 30.00 2.43
CA ASP A 423 4.69 28.95 1.41
C ASP A 423 3.71 27.87 1.92
N ARG A 424 2.51 27.85 1.32
CA ARG A 424 1.37 26.95 1.60
C ARG A 424 1.62 25.50 1.14
N ASP A 425 2.75 24.91 1.48
CA ASP A 425 3.05 23.52 1.12
C ASP A 425 3.56 22.76 2.33
N LEU A 426 2.84 21.68 2.65
CA LEU A 426 3.14 20.78 3.76
C LEU A 426 4.49 20.09 3.63
N GLY A 427 5.20 20.24 2.50
CA GLY A 427 6.44 19.51 2.26
C GLY A 427 6.22 18.01 2.12
N LEU A 428 5.01 17.61 1.71
CA LEU A 428 4.66 16.22 1.43
C LEU A 428 5.04 15.81 0.01
N GLY A 429 5.04 16.76 -0.94
CA GLY A 429 5.27 16.47 -2.35
C GLY A 429 6.56 15.70 -2.63
N LEU A 430 7.68 16.09 -2.01
CA LEU A 430 8.97 15.40 -2.18
C LEU A 430 9.01 14.03 -1.48
N ALA A 431 8.37 13.89 -0.32
CA ALA A 431 8.26 12.60 0.37
C ALA A 431 7.41 11.60 -0.44
N ILE A 432 6.33 12.06 -1.06
CA ILE A 432 5.51 11.27 -1.98
C ILE A 432 6.32 10.89 -3.23
N CYS A 433 7.08 11.83 -3.80
CA CYS A 433 7.97 11.52 -4.93
C CYS A 433 8.94 10.39 -4.59
N LYS A 434 9.54 10.44 -3.40
CA LYS A 434 10.43 9.39 -2.91
C LYS A 434 9.71 8.05 -2.79
N GLY A 435 8.58 7.99 -2.11
CA GLY A 435 7.82 6.75 -1.95
C GLY A 435 7.38 6.14 -3.29
N ILE A 436 6.93 6.97 -4.25
CA ILE A 436 6.58 6.51 -5.60
C ILE A 436 7.80 5.94 -6.32
N VAL A 437 8.93 6.65 -6.33
CA VAL A 437 10.14 6.21 -7.04
C VAL A 437 10.71 4.93 -6.42
N GLU A 438 10.75 4.84 -5.10
CA GLU A 438 11.21 3.64 -4.37
C GLU A 438 10.28 2.44 -4.62
N ALA A 439 8.96 2.65 -4.71
CA ALA A 439 8.01 1.60 -5.07
C ALA A 439 8.22 1.06 -6.50
N HIS A 440 8.85 1.84 -7.39
CA HIS A 440 9.29 1.38 -8.71
C HIS A 440 10.67 0.72 -8.71
N GLY A 441 11.32 0.56 -7.56
CA GLY A 441 12.70 0.05 -7.46
C GLY A 441 13.77 1.07 -7.86
N GLY A 442 13.42 2.35 -7.92
CA GLY A 442 14.32 3.45 -8.23
C GLY A 442 14.83 4.19 -6.99
N ARG A 443 15.64 5.22 -7.24
CA ARG A 443 16.06 6.22 -6.24
C ARG A 443 15.80 7.65 -6.72
N ILE A 444 15.55 8.58 -5.79
CA ILE A 444 15.44 10.02 -6.02
C ILE A 444 16.45 10.79 -5.14
N TRP A 445 17.04 11.86 -5.66
CA TRP A 445 17.98 12.72 -4.93
C TRP A 445 17.93 14.16 -5.45
N ALA A 446 18.60 15.07 -4.74
CA ALA A 446 18.69 16.48 -5.09
C ALA A 446 20.16 16.95 -5.01
N GLU A 447 20.52 17.87 -5.90
CA GLU A 447 21.82 18.51 -6.00
C GLU A 447 21.63 20.03 -6.09
N SER A 448 22.45 20.80 -5.41
CA SER A 448 22.48 22.27 -5.48
C SER A 448 23.87 22.74 -5.06
N ASP A 449 24.42 23.70 -5.80
CA ASP A 449 25.72 24.31 -5.49
C ASP A 449 25.64 25.38 -4.38
N GLY A 450 24.44 25.57 -3.81
CA GLY A 450 24.17 26.48 -2.71
C GLY A 450 23.07 27.50 -3.02
N PRO A 451 22.78 28.41 -2.07
CA PRO A 451 21.76 29.43 -2.23
C PRO A 451 21.99 30.34 -3.45
N GLY A 452 20.95 30.56 -4.25
CA GLY A 452 20.96 31.41 -5.45
C GLY A 452 21.50 30.75 -6.73
N LEU A 453 21.94 29.48 -6.66
CA LEU A 453 22.55 28.75 -7.78
C LEU A 453 21.61 27.68 -8.39
N GLY A 454 20.33 27.71 -8.03
CA GLY A 454 19.34 26.75 -8.50
C GLY A 454 19.49 25.35 -7.87
N SER A 455 18.59 24.45 -8.28
CA SER A 455 18.60 23.07 -7.82
C SER A 455 18.33 22.09 -8.97
N ARG A 456 18.80 20.86 -8.79
CA ARG A 456 18.55 19.72 -9.68
C ARG A 456 18.00 18.57 -8.87
N PHE A 457 16.78 18.16 -9.19
CA PHE A 457 16.15 16.97 -8.65
C PHE A 457 16.22 15.86 -9.68
N SER A 458 16.71 14.69 -9.30
CA SER A 458 16.92 13.56 -10.20
C SER A 458 16.32 12.29 -9.62
N PHE A 459 15.67 11.49 -10.45
CA PHE A 459 15.18 10.16 -10.07
C PHE A 459 15.50 9.12 -11.13
N THR A 460 15.45 7.85 -10.74
CA THR A 460 15.71 6.70 -11.61
C THR A 460 14.52 5.78 -11.69
N ILE A 461 14.30 5.15 -12.84
CA ILE A 461 13.30 4.09 -13.02
C ILE A 461 13.94 2.92 -13.79
N PRO A 462 13.65 1.65 -13.43
CA PRO A 462 14.15 0.49 -14.14
C PRO A 462 13.71 0.40 -15.60
N LEU A 463 14.59 -0.15 -16.43
CA LEU A 463 14.29 -0.48 -17.82
C LEU A 463 13.21 -1.56 -17.93
N ALA A 464 12.42 -1.50 -18.99
CA ALA A 464 11.56 -2.60 -19.39
C ALA A 464 12.41 -3.76 -19.89
N GLU A 465 12.21 -4.93 -19.28
CA GLU A 465 12.84 -6.16 -19.74
C GLU A 465 12.35 -6.54 -21.13
N GLU A 466 13.20 -7.17 -21.93
CA GLU A 466 12.92 -7.56 -23.31
C GLU A 466 11.67 -8.46 -23.42
N ALA A 467 11.45 -9.32 -22.41
CA ALA A 467 10.25 -10.14 -22.29
C ALA A 467 8.97 -9.32 -22.01
N ALA A 468 9.05 -8.30 -21.16
CA ALA A 468 7.94 -7.40 -20.87
C ALA A 468 7.59 -6.53 -22.09
N ILE A 469 8.60 -6.05 -22.81
CA ILE A 469 8.44 -5.34 -24.09
C ILE A 469 7.79 -6.26 -25.13
N ALA A 470 8.26 -7.51 -25.26
CA ALA A 470 7.67 -8.49 -26.18
C ALA A 470 6.22 -8.84 -25.82
N ALA A 471 5.89 -8.94 -24.52
CA ALA A 471 4.53 -9.16 -24.04
C ALA A 471 3.62 -7.96 -24.32
N ALA A 472 4.09 -6.73 -24.10
CA ALA A 472 3.37 -5.50 -24.40
C ALA A 472 3.18 -5.30 -25.91
N LEU A 473 4.22 -5.54 -26.72
CA LEU A 473 4.13 -5.55 -28.18
C LEU A 473 3.25 -6.69 -28.69
N GLY A 474 3.22 -7.84 -28.02
CA GLY A 474 2.34 -8.97 -28.31
C GLY A 474 0.89 -8.68 -27.96
N ALA A 475 0.62 -7.98 -26.85
CA ALA A 475 -0.70 -7.47 -26.50
C ALA A 475 -1.13 -6.38 -27.49
N ALA A 476 -0.27 -5.42 -27.81
CA ALA A 476 -0.52 -4.38 -28.80
C ALA A 476 -0.70 -4.94 -30.22
N ARG A 477 0.07 -5.97 -30.62
CA ARG A 477 -0.12 -6.69 -31.90
C ARG A 477 -1.35 -7.58 -31.91
N ARG A 478 -1.78 -8.13 -30.77
CA ARG A 478 -3.09 -8.81 -30.64
C ARG A 478 -4.21 -7.79 -30.76
N SER A 479 -4.13 -6.66 -30.06
CA SER A 479 -5.05 -5.52 -30.19
C SER A 479 -5.03 -4.92 -31.60
N ALA A 480 -3.88 -4.90 -32.29
CA ALA A 480 -3.74 -4.42 -33.66
C ALA A 480 -4.10 -5.47 -34.73
N ARG A 481 -3.99 -6.77 -34.45
CA ARG A 481 -4.53 -7.86 -35.31
C ARG A 481 -6.05 -7.95 -35.17
N ILE A 482 -6.57 -7.79 -33.95
CA ILE A 482 -8.00 -7.55 -33.70
C ILE A 482 -8.42 -6.22 -34.38
N GLY A 483 -7.54 -5.21 -34.37
CA GLY A 483 -7.71 -3.92 -35.05
C GLY A 483 -7.55 -3.93 -36.57
N GLN A 484 -6.96 -4.97 -37.17
CA GLN A 484 -6.78 -5.11 -38.62
C GLN A 484 -7.79 -6.07 -39.25
N SER A 485 -8.31 -7.06 -38.50
CA SER A 485 -9.52 -7.77 -38.93
C SER A 485 -10.79 -6.93 -38.78
N SER A 486 -10.75 -5.84 -38.00
CA SER A 486 -11.87 -4.91 -37.77
C SER A 486 -11.93 -3.71 -38.72
N LYS A 487 -11.07 -3.58 -39.74
CA LYS A 487 -11.18 -2.49 -40.74
C LYS A 487 -12.48 -2.53 -41.57
N ARG A 488 -13.29 -3.58 -41.45
CA ARG A 488 -14.66 -3.66 -42.01
C ARG A 488 -15.78 -3.56 -40.96
N GLY A 489 -15.45 -3.25 -39.69
CA GLY A 489 -16.44 -3.27 -38.59
C GLY A 489 -16.15 -2.32 -37.42
N GLN A 490 -15.29 -1.30 -37.58
CA GLN A 490 -15.18 -0.22 -36.59
C GLN A 490 -16.22 0.87 -36.82
N SER A 491 -16.93 1.16 -35.75
CA SER A 491 -17.92 2.20 -35.62
C SER A 491 -17.34 3.60 -35.84
N ARG A 492 -17.80 4.28 -36.89
CA ARG A 492 -17.40 5.65 -37.23
C ARG A 492 -18.27 6.66 -36.48
N VAL A 493 -17.66 7.71 -35.92
CA VAL A 493 -18.37 8.76 -35.17
C VAL A 493 -17.98 10.10 -35.77
N LEU A 494 -18.95 10.93 -36.15
CA LEU A 494 -18.68 12.31 -36.60
C LEU A 494 -18.87 13.26 -35.42
N ALA A 495 -17.92 14.14 -35.14
CA ALA A 495 -18.07 15.19 -34.13
C ALA A 495 -17.92 16.59 -34.72
N VAL A 496 -18.83 17.49 -34.33
CA VAL A 496 -18.94 18.86 -34.85
C VAL A 496 -18.91 19.83 -33.68
N ASP A 497 -17.90 20.69 -33.62
CA ASP A 497 -17.64 21.65 -32.53
C ASP A 497 -16.73 22.75 -33.05
N ASP A 498 -16.95 24.01 -32.64
CA ASP A 498 -16.14 25.13 -33.10
C ASP A 498 -14.81 25.29 -32.32
N ASP A 499 -14.67 24.68 -31.13
CA ASP A 499 -13.43 24.69 -30.36
C ASP A 499 -12.47 23.55 -30.80
N PRO A 500 -11.32 23.86 -31.42
CA PRO A 500 -10.35 22.85 -31.86
C PRO A 500 -9.82 21.98 -30.72
N ARG A 501 -9.80 22.49 -29.48
CA ARG A 501 -9.37 21.73 -28.30
C ARG A 501 -10.41 20.68 -27.92
N THR A 502 -11.69 21.01 -28.01
CA THR A 502 -12.79 20.07 -27.78
C THR A 502 -12.79 18.98 -28.85
N LEU A 503 -12.60 19.35 -30.13
CA LEU A 503 -12.47 18.37 -31.21
C LEU A 503 -11.27 17.43 -31.01
N GLN A 504 -10.11 17.95 -30.59
CA GLN A 504 -8.93 17.13 -30.31
C GLN A 504 -9.17 16.19 -29.11
N TYR A 505 -9.81 16.69 -28.06
CA TYR A 505 -10.19 15.88 -26.90
C TYR A 505 -11.17 14.75 -27.25
N ILE A 506 -12.23 15.05 -28.01
CA ILE A 506 -13.20 14.05 -28.50
C ILE A 506 -12.49 13.00 -29.36
N ARG A 507 -11.62 13.45 -30.27
CA ARG A 507 -10.83 12.55 -31.13
C ARG A 507 -9.98 11.59 -30.30
N ASP A 508 -9.26 12.08 -29.31
CA ASP A 508 -8.38 11.26 -28.48
C ASP A 508 -9.19 10.28 -27.60
N ALA A 509 -10.27 10.76 -26.97
CA ALA A 509 -11.15 9.96 -26.13
C ALA A 509 -11.84 8.83 -26.90
N LEU A 510 -12.40 9.12 -28.08
CA LEU A 510 -13.08 8.13 -28.91
C LEU A 510 -12.11 7.14 -29.57
N SER A 511 -10.93 7.60 -29.99
CA SER A 511 -9.89 6.72 -30.53
C SER A 511 -9.40 5.72 -29.48
N ALA A 512 -9.20 6.18 -28.24
CA ALA A 512 -8.84 5.30 -27.12
C ALA A 512 -9.94 4.27 -26.81
N ALA A 513 -11.21 4.62 -27.03
CA ALA A 513 -12.37 3.75 -26.89
C ALA A 513 -12.66 2.87 -28.13
N THR A 514 -11.72 2.74 -29.06
CA THR A 514 -11.79 1.89 -30.28
C THR A 514 -12.80 2.34 -31.36
N PHE A 515 -13.28 3.58 -31.29
CA PHE A 515 -14.08 4.20 -32.35
C PHE A 515 -13.19 4.85 -33.42
N HIS A 516 -13.77 5.19 -34.57
CA HIS A 516 -13.11 5.98 -35.60
C HIS A 516 -13.73 7.39 -35.67
N PRO A 517 -13.17 8.37 -34.93
CA PRO A 517 -13.69 9.73 -34.92
C PRO A 517 -13.28 10.52 -36.16
N VAL A 518 -14.26 11.03 -36.88
CA VAL A 518 -14.13 12.10 -37.89
C VAL A 518 -14.56 13.38 -37.18
N VAL A 519 -13.78 14.46 -37.29
CA VAL A 519 -14.08 15.71 -36.59
C VAL A 519 -14.00 16.88 -37.56
N THR A 520 -14.93 17.83 -37.43
CA THR A 520 -14.91 19.10 -38.18
C THR A 520 -15.37 20.24 -37.28
N GLY A 521 -14.86 21.45 -37.55
CA GLY A 521 -15.36 22.68 -36.95
C GLY A 521 -16.11 23.57 -37.93
N ASP A 522 -16.30 23.13 -39.18
CA ASP A 522 -17.07 23.86 -40.19
C ASP A 522 -18.43 23.19 -40.40
N PRO A 523 -19.55 23.83 -40.02
CA PRO A 523 -20.90 23.30 -40.22
C PRO A 523 -21.21 22.95 -41.68
N ARG A 524 -20.56 23.60 -42.65
CA ARG A 524 -20.81 23.40 -44.09
C ARG A 524 -20.23 22.10 -44.63
N GLU A 525 -19.26 21.51 -43.93
CA GLU A 525 -18.65 20.24 -44.32
C GLU A 525 -19.45 19.04 -43.82
N VAL A 526 -20.38 19.23 -42.89
CA VAL A 526 -21.05 18.16 -42.16
C VAL A 526 -21.79 17.21 -43.09
N MET A 527 -22.60 17.71 -44.03
CA MET A 527 -23.35 16.86 -44.97
C MET A 527 -22.42 16.04 -45.87
N SER A 528 -21.38 16.66 -46.44
CA SER A 528 -20.38 15.96 -47.26
C SER A 528 -19.58 14.93 -46.46
N LEU A 529 -19.32 15.20 -45.17
CA LEU A 529 -18.63 14.25 -44.30
C LEU A 529 -19.52 13.08 -43.89
N ILE A 530 -20.82 13.30 -43.71
CA ILE A 530 -21.80 12.21 -43.49
C ILE A 530 -21.86 11.31 -44.73
N GLU A 531 -21.98 11.90 -45.92
CA GLU A 531 -22.02 11.16 -47.19
C GLU A 531 -20.72 10.38 -47.45
N ALA A 532 -19.55 11.01 -47.25
CA ALA A 532 -18.26 10.38 -47.52
C ALA A 532 -17.85 9.33 -46.48
N ASN A 533 -18.29 9.47 -45.23
CA ASN A 533 -17.81 8.63 -44.13
C ASN A 533 -18.88 7.74 -43.50
N GLU A 534 -20.16 7.87 -43.84
CA GLU A 534 -21.27 7.08 -43.28
C GLU A 534 -21.09 6.83 -41.76
N PRO A 535 -21.14 7.89 -40.93
CA PRO A 535 -20.97 7.77 -39.49
C PRO A 535 -22.14 7.00 -38.88
N HIS A 536 -21.87 6.29 -37.80
CA HIS A 536 -22.87 5.53 -37.06
C HIS A 536 -23.52 6.32 -35.93
N VAL A 537 -22.87 7.41 -35.46
CA VAL A 537 -23.38 8.42 -34.52
C VAL A 537 -22.78 9.76 -34.91
N VAL A 538 -23.56 10.83 -34.75
CA VAL A 538 -23.10 12.23 -34.84
C VAL A 538 -23.11 12.87 -33.45
N LEU A 539 -22.01 13.50 -33.06
CA LEU A 539 -21.88 14.38 -31.91
C LEU A 539 -21.96 15.83 -32.40
N LEU A 540 -22.94 16.59 -31.94
CA LEU A 540 -23.21 17.92 -32.47
C LEU A 540 -23.23 18.97 -31.36
N ASP A 541 -22.34 19.96 -31.42
CA ASP A 541 -22.49 21.17 -30.63
C ASP A 541 -23.67 22.02 -31.16
N LEU A 542 -24.51 22.51 -30.25
CA LEU A 542 -25.64 23.36 -30.58
C LEU A 542 -25.25 24.84 -30.71
N MET A 543 -24.09 25.23 -30.18
CA MET A 543 -23.61 26.61 -30.20
C MET A 543 -22.48 26.79 -31.23
N LEU A 544 -22.83 26.71 -32.51
CA LEU A 544 -21.87 26.90 -33.62
C LEU A 544 -21.88 28.36 -34.13
N PRO A 545 -20.73 29.01 -34.34
CA PRO A 545 -20.69 30.37 -34.86
C PRO A 545 -21.29 30.44 -36.28
N GLY A 546 -22.35 31.23 -36.45
CA GLY A 546 -22.95 31.51 -37.76
C GLY A 546 -23.92 30.44 -38.28
N THR A 547 -24.32 29.45 -37.47
CA THR A 547 -25.33 28.44 -37.82
C THR A 547 -26.08 27.99 -36.56
N ASP A 548 -27.41 27.87 -36.62
CA ASP A 548 -28.18 27.28 -35.52
C ASP A 548 -27.98 25.75 -35.52
N GLY A 549 -27.32 25.21 -34.49
CA GLY A 549 -27.06 23.77 -34.39
C GLY A 549 -28.33 22.91 -34.36
N ILE A 550 -29.47 23.49 -33.96
CA ILE A 550 -30.77 22.82 -34.02
C ILE A 550 -31.27 22.73 -35.47
N GLU A 551 -31.05 23.76 -36.30
CA GLU A 551 -31.40 23.70 -37.73
C GLU A 551 -30.53 22.68 -38.46
N LEU A 552 -29.22 22.67 -38.19
CA LEU A 552 -28.31 21.67 -38.75
C LEU A 552 -28.72 20.23 -38.38
N MET A 553 -29.16 20.02 -37.13
CA MET A 553 -29.69 18.72 -36.70
C MET A 553 -30.92 18.30 -37.50
N ARG A 554 -31.83 19.24 -37.79
CA ARG A 554 -33.03 19.00 -38.61
C ARG A 554 -32.64 18.54 -40.02
N ASP A 555 -31.67 19.22 -40.61
CA ASP A 555 -31.22 18.94 -41.97
C ASP A 555 -30.57 17.55 -42.06
N ILE A 556 -29.78 17.17 -41.05
CA ILE A 556 -29.20 15.82 -40.97
C ILE A 556 -30.30 14.76 -40.85
N LEU A 557 -31.26 14.93 -39.94
CA LEU A 557 -32.33 13.95 -39.70
C LEU A 557 -33.34 13.86 -40.84
N ALA A 558 -33.45 14.88 -41.69
CA ALA A 558 -34.30 14.86 -42.87
C ALA A 558 -33.75 13.96 -43.99
N GLU A 559 -32.42 13.83 -44.09
CA GLU A 559 -31.74 13.10 -45.17
C GLU A 559 -31.10 11.78 -44.72
N TYR A 560 -30.72 11.65 -43.44
CA TYR A 560 -29.93 10.53 -42.92
C TYR A 560 -30.54 9.93 -41.65
N ASP A 561 -30.65 8.60 -41.62
CA ASP A 561 -31.06 7.83 -40.43
C ASP A 561 -29.84 7.53 -39.54
N VAL A 562 -29.30 8.57 -38.90
CA VAL A 562 -28.14 8.49 -38.01
C VAL A 562 -28.46 9.05 -36.62
N PRO A 563 -28.17 8.33 -35.52
CA PRO A 563 -28.41 8.83 -34.18
C PRO A 563 -27.51 10.06 -33.87
N ILE A 564 -28.13 11.11 -33.35
CA ILE A 564 -27.46 12.37 -32.98
C ILE A 564 -27.45 12.52 -31.46
N ILE A 565 -26.27 12.69 -30.88
CA ILE A 565 -26.05 13.11 -29.51
C ILE A 565 -25.61 14.57 -29.53
N PHE A 566 -26.28 15.45 -28.82
CA PHE A 566 -25.85 16.84 -28.78
C PHE A 566 -24.95 17.16 -27.58
N LEU A 567 -24.06 18.14 -27.75
CA LEU A 567 -23.16 18.63 -26.74
C LEU A 567 -23.70 19.97 -26.21
N SER A 568 -23.89 20.11 -24.90
CA SER A 568 -24.50 21.29 -24.27
C SER A 568 -23.61 21.89 -23.19
N ALA A 569 -23.69 23.20 -22.97
CA ALA A 569 -23.21 23.83 -21.75
C ALA A 569 -24.21 23.64 -20.59
N TYR A 570 -23.81 23.98 -19.36
CA TYR A 570 -24.71 24.02 -18.20
C TYR A 570 -25.82 25.08 -18.39
N ASP A 571 -27.00 24.83 -17.79
CA ASP A 571 -28.18 25.71 -17.75
C ASP A 571 -28.94 25.97 -19.07
N GLN A 572 -29.13 24.94 -19.90
CA GLN A 572 -29.85 25.03 -21.20
C GLN A 572 -31.07 24.10 -21.32
N ASP A 573 -31.93 24.05 -20.30
CA ASP A 573 -33.07 23.10 -20.21
C ASP A 573 -34.08 23.22 -21.37
N GLU A 574 -34.37 24.44 -21.85
CA GLU A 574 -35.29 24.65 -23.00
C GLU A 574 -34.69 24.19 -24.34
N VAL A 575 -33.37 24.33 -24.49
CA VAL A 575 -32.64 23.91 -25.71
C VAL A 575 -32.50 22.38 -25.74
N ILE A 576 -32.24 21.76 -24.59
CA ILE A 576 -32.23 20.31 -24.39
C ILE A 576 -33.60 19.70 -24.75
N ALA A 577 -34.70 20.29 -24.25
CA ALA A 577 -36.04 19.82 -24.55
C ALA A 577 -36.37 19.88 -26.05
N ARG A 578 -36.05 21.00 -26.71
CA ARG A 578 -36.23 21.17 -28.16
C ARG A 578 -35.39 20.19 -28.97
N ALA A 579 -34.16 19.90 -28.55
CA ALA A 579 -33.28 18.94 -29.22
C ALA A 579 -33.86 17.51 -29.18
N PHE A 580 -34.43 17.10 -28.04
CA PHE A 580 -35.11 15.81 -27.92
C PHE A 580 -36.41 15.74 -28.74
N GLU A 581 -37.22 16.80 -28.76
CA GLU A 581 -38.44 16.87 -29.58
C GLU A 581 -38.14 16.72 -31.09
N MET A 582 -36.96 17.15 -31.51
CA MET A 582 -36.50 17.05 -32.89
C MET A 582 -35.82 15.73 -33.25
N GLY A 583 -35.65 14.82 -32.29
CA GLY A 583 -35.19 13.45 -32.56
C GLY A 583 -33.76 13.14 -32.11
N ALA A 584 -33.13 13.99 -31.29
CA ALA A 584 -31.85 13.63 -30.65
C ALA A 584 -32.02 12.40 -29.76
N VAL A 585 -31.02 11.50 -29.77
CA VAL A 585 -31.09 10.23 -29.02
C VAL A 585 -30.55 10.35 -27.59
N ASP A 586 -29.67 11.32 -27.34
CA ASP A 586 -29.08 11.59 -26.03
C ASP A 586 -28.38 12.96 -26.03
N TYR A 587 -27.83 13.35 -24.87
CA TYR A 587 -27.04 14.57 -24.72
C TYR A 587 -25.86 14.38 -23.77
N ILE A 588 -24.85 15.25 -23.92
CA ILE A 588 -23.67 15.30 -23.07
C ILE A 588 -23.40 16.74 -22.64
N VAL A 589 -23.23 16.96 -21.34
CA VAL A 589 -22.92 18.28 -20.78
C VAL A 589 -21.41 18.50 -20.77
N LYS A 590 -20.95 19.64 -21.27
CA LYS A 590 -19.55 20.10 -21.21
C LYS A 590 -19.24 20.71 -19.82
N PRO A 591 -18.11 20.36 -19.17
CA PRO A 591 -17.11 19.39 -19.59
C PRO A 591 -17.51 17.94 -19.26
N PHE A 592 -17.17 17.00 -20.15
CA PHE A 592 -17.49 15.57 -20.00
C PHE A 592 -16.24 14.69 -19.93
N SER A 593 -16.33 13.56 -19.23
CA SER A 593 -15.22 12.61 -19.09
C SER A 593 -15.06 11.69 -20.31
N PRO A 594 -13.87 11.13 -20.59
CA PRO A 594 -13.68 10.20 -21.71
C PRO A 594 -14.55 8.93 -21.58
N THR A 595 -14.74 8.48 -20.34
CA THR A 595 -15.57 7.33 -19.99
C THR A 595 -17.05 7.58 -20.25
N GLU A 596 -17.55 8.77 -19.92
CA GLU A 596 -18.93 9.17 -20.19
C GLU A 596 -19.19 9.29 -21.69
N LEU A 597 -18.31 9.99 -22.39
CA LEU A 597 -18.39 10.16 -23.84
C LEU A 597 -18.44 8.81 -24.57
N ALA A 598 -17.52 7.89 -24.24
CA ALA A 598 -17.47 6.57 -24.85
C ALA A 598 -18.70 5.72 -24.50
N ALA A 599 -19.20 5.79 -23.26
CA ALA A 599 -20.39 5.06 -22.83
C ALA A 599 -21.66 5.54 -23.55
N ARG A 600 -21.82 6.86 -23.70
CA ARG A 600 -22.95 7.51 -24.38
C ARG A 600 -22.96 7.19 -25.88
N VAL A 601 -21.81 7.30 -26.54
CA VAL A 601 -21.66 6.89 -27.95
C VAL A 601 -21.97 5.41 -28.11
N LYS A 602 -21.42 4.54 -27.24
CA LYS A 602 -21.70 3.10 -27.29
C LYS A 602 -23.18 2.79 -27.06
N ALA A 603 -23.87 3.55 -26.21
CA ALA A 603 -25.30 3.40 -25.96
C ALA A 603 -26.14 3.82 -27.17
N ALA A 604 -25.84 4.97 -27.79
CA ALA A 604 -26.51 5.44 -29.01
C ALA A 604 -26.27 4.50 -30.22
N MET A 605 -25.13 3.81 -30.24
CA MET A 605 -24.76 2.85 -31.28
C MET A 605 -25.32 1.44 -31.07
N ARG A 606 -25.75 1.11 -29.85
CA ARG A 606 -26.54 -0.11 -29.67
C ARG A 606 -27.83 0.16 -30.44
N LYS A 607 -27.95 -0.46 -31.62
CA LYS A 607 -29.27 -0.71 -32.20
C LYS A 607 -30.14 -1.11 -31.03
N GLN A 608 -31.20 -0.34 -30.75
CA GLN A 608 -32.28 -0.89 -29.96
C GLN A 608 -32.49 -2.29 -30.56
N PRO A 609 -32.52 -3.38 -29.76
CA PRO A 609 -33.29 -4.50 -30.27
C PRO A 609 -34.58 -3.83 -30.69
N GLU A 610 -34.94 -3.87 -31.98
CA GLU A 610 -36.30 -3.54 -32.35
C GLU A 610 -37.10 -4.28 -31.29
N PRO A 611 -37.83 -3.57 -30.40
CA PRO A 611 -38.63 -4.29 -29.46
C PRO A 611 -39.45 -5.19 -30.38
N ALA A 612 -39.44 -6.49 -30.13
CA ALA A 612 -40.51 -7.31 -30.65
C ALA A 612 -41.74 -6.44 -30.42
N ASN A 613 -42.43 -6.05 -31.51
CA ASN A 613 -43.41 -4.94 -31.46
C ASN A 613 -44.42 -5.17 -30.33
N THR A 614 -44.51 -6.42 -29.87
CA THR A 614 -45.14 -6.89 -28.66
C THR A 614 -44.17 -7.49 -27.60
N PHE A 615 -44.33 -7.11 -26.34
CA PHE A 615 -43.82 -7.81 -25.15
C PHE A 615 -44.92 -8.69 -24.54
N THR A 616 -44.57 -9.90 -24.08
CA THR A 616 -45.52 -10.85 -23.50
C THR A 616 -45.03 -11.36 -22.15
N LEU A 617 -45.87 -11.27 -21.11
CA LEU A 617 -45.63 -11.80 -19.77
C LEU A 617 -46.88 -12.55 -19.30
N GLY A 618 -46.87 -13.87 -19.43
CA GLY A 618 -48.05 -14.70 -19.20
C GLY A 618 -49.21 -14.31 -20.15
N ASP A 619 -50.31 -13.84 -19.59
CA ASP A 619 -51.50 -13.34 -20.30
C ASP A 619 -51.48 -11.81 -20.53
N LEU A 620 -50.44 -11.10 -20.09
CA LEU A 620 -50.22 -9.68 -20.40
C LEU A 620 -49.45 -9.56 -21.72
N VAL A 621 -50.00 -8.84 -22.70
CA VAL A 621 -49.32 -8.52 -23.96
C VAL A 621 -49.32 -7.01 -24.16
N MET A 622 -48.16 -6.43 -24.41
CA MET A 622 -47.96 -5.00 -24.66
C MET A 622 -47.43 -4.76 -26.06
N ASP A 623 -48.17 -4.07 -26.91
CA ASP A 623 -47.70 -3.63 -28.23
C ASP A 623 -47.14 -2.20 -28.12
N TYR A 624 -45.83 -2.06 -28.30
CA TYR A 624 -45.12 -0.79 -28.20
C TYR A 624 -45.42 0.14 -29.38
N GLY A 625 -45.52 -0.41 -30.59
CA GLY A 625 -45.82 0.35 -31.80
C GLY A 625 -47.23 0.92 -31.81
N ARG A 626 -48.21 0.14 -31.33
CA ARG A 626 -49.62 0.57 -31.21
C ARG A 626 -49.97 1.23 -29.88
N ARG A 627 -49.01 1.30 -28.95
CA ARG A 627 -49.20 1.76 -27.57
C ARG A 627 -50.42 1.13 -26.89
N SER A 628 -50.58 -0.18 -27.06
CA SER A 628 -51.75 -0.92 -26.58
C SER A 628 -51.36 -2.04 -25.63
N VAL A 629 -52.21 -2.33 -24.65
CA VAL A 629 -51.98 -3.40 -23.66
C VAL A 629 -53.22 -4.27 -23.60
N THR A 630 -53.02 -5.59 -23.59
CA THR A 630 -54.09 -6.57 -23.39
C THR A 630 -53.76 -7.49 -22.23
N VAL A 631 -54.78 -7.91 -21.49
CA VAL A 631 -54.68 -8.96 -20.45
C VAL A 631 -55.70 -10.04 -20.77
N ALA A 632 -55.23 -11.28 -20.92
CA ALA A 632 -56.03 -12.42 -21.39
C ALA A 632 -56.81 -12.11 -22.68
N GLY A 633 -56.18 -11.37 -23.60
CA GLY A 633 -56.74 -10.97 -24.89
C GLY A 633 -57.75 -9.81 -24.85
N LYS A 634 -58.05 -9.22 -23.68
CA LYS A 634 -58.93 -8.05 -23.56
C LYS A 634 -58.11 -6.75 -23.48
N PRO A 635 -58.46 -5.69 -24.24
CA PRO A 635 -57.74 -4.43 -24.19
C PRO A 635 -57.89 -3.74 -22.83
N VAL A 636 -56.79 -3.17 -22.35
CA VAL A 636 -56.71 -2.38 -21.12
C VAL A 636 -56.36 -0.95 -21.52
N GLU A 637 -57.27 -0.01 -21.21
CA GLU A 637 -57.03 1.40 -21.49
C GLU A 637 -56.08 2.03 -20.47
N LEU A 638 -54.88 2.39 -20.95
CA LEU A 638 -53.86 3.10 -20.17
C LEU A 638 -53.71 4.53 -20.69
N THR A 639 -53.47 5.48 -19.78
CA THR A 639 -53.04 6.84 -20.16
C THR A 639 -51.60 6.81 -20.68
N ALA A 640 -51.14 7.88 -21.34
CA ALA A 640 -49.79 7.94 -21.88
C ALA A 640 -48.70 7.71 -20.83
N ILE A 641 -48.88 8.28 -19.62
CA ILE A 641 -47.97 8.11 -18.48
C ILE A 641 -48.03 6.69 -17.92
N GLU A 642 -49.24 6.10 -17.83
CA GLU A 642 -49.39 4.71 -17.36
C GLU A 642 -48.76 3.70 -18.33
N PHE A 643 -48.93 3.92 -19.63
CA PHE A 643 -48.32 3.11 -20.68
C PHE A 643 -46.80 3.22 -20.62
N GLN A 644 -46.27 4.44 -20.55
CA GLN A 644 -44.83 4.68 -20.47
C GLN A 644 -44.21 4.07 -19.21
N PHE A 645 -44.88 4.19 -18.06
CA PHE A 645 -44.43 3.56 -16.82
C PHE A 645 -44.37 2.04 -16.93
N LEU A 646 -45.41 1.42 -17.50
CA LEU A 646 -45.44 -0.03 -17.70
C LEU A 646 -44.41 -0.48 -18.74
N ALA A 647 -44.20 0.32 -19.80
CA ALA A 647 -43.21 0.06 -20.83
C ALA A 647 -41.79 0.06 -20.25
N GLU A 648 -41.43 1.06 -19.44
CA GLU A 648 -40.14 1.11 -18.74
C GLU A 648 -39.89 -0.12 -17.87
N LEU A 649 -40.90 -0.59 -17.13
CA LEU A 649 -40.77 -1.81 -16.35
C LEU A 649 -40.66 -3.06 -17.22
N SER A 650 -41.38 -3.14 -18.34
CA SER A 650 -41.31 -4.29 -19.27
C SER A 650 -39.97 -4.41 -19.99
N ILE A 651 -39.40 -3.28 -20.42
CA ILE A 651 -38.08 -3.21 -21.06
C ILE A 651 -36.98 -3.67 -20.09
N ASN A 652 -37.20 -3.44 -18.79
CA ASN A 652 -36.29 -3.81 -17.71
C ASN A 652 -36.85 -4.99 -16.88
N SER A 653 -37.61 -5.91 -17.50
CA SER A 653 -38.18 -7.06 -16.78
C SER A 653 -37.08 -7.86 -16.06
N GLY A 654 -37.35 -8.35 -14.85
CA GLY A 654 -36.36 -9.00 -13.99
C GLY A 654 -35.43 -8.03 -13.23
N ILE A 655 -35.41 -6.73 -13.57
CA ILE A 655 -34.57 -5.71 -12.93
C ILE A 655 -35.44 -4.74 -12.12
N VAL A 656 -35.00 -4.40 -10.90
CA VAL A 656 -35.68 -3.41 -10.04
C VAL A 656 -35.19 -2.01 -10.41
N LEU A 657 -36.11 -1.15 -10.85
CA LEU A 657 -35.82 0.27 -11.07
C LEU A 657 -36.10 1.07 -9.81
N THR A 658 -35.19 1.95 -9.43
CA THR A 658 -35.34 2.78 -8.22
C THR A 658 -36.41 3.85 -8.40
N HIS A 659 -36.94 4.37 -7.28
CA HIS A 659 -37.93 5.46 -7.31
C HIS A 659 -37.43 6.67 -8.11
N GLU A 660 -36.15 7.02 -7.98
CA GLU A 660 -35.52 8.14 -8.69
C GLU A 660 -35.37 7.87 -10.20
N GLN A 661 -34.94 6.66 -10.57
CA GLN A 661 -34.84 6.24 -11.96
C GLN A 661 -36.20 6.27 -12.67
N LEU A 662 -37.26 5.78 -12.01
CA LEU A 662 -38.60 5.78 -12.56
C LEU A 662 -39.19 7.19 -12.68
N LEU A 663 -38.96 8.06 -11.69
CA LEU A 663 -39.37 9.47 -11.75
C LEU A 663 -38.69 10.20 -12.90
N HIS A 664 -37.38 10.01 -13.07
CA HIS A 664 -36.63 10.61 -14.16
C HIS A 664 -37.09 10.11 -15.53
N ARG A 665 -37.26 8.80 -15.71
CA ARG A 665 -37.57 8.19 -17.02
C ARG A 665 -39.02 8.40 -17.47
N VAL A 666 -39.97 8.48 -16.55
CA VAL A 666 -41.41 8.57 -16.89
C VAL A 666 -41.94 10.00 -16.79
N TRP A 667 -41.42 10.82 -15.86
CA TRP A 667 -41.91 12.18 -15.62
C TRP A 667 -40.88 13.29 -15.85
N GLY A 668 -39.62 12.96 -16.18
CA GLY A 668 -38.59 13.95 -16.51
C GLY A 668 -38.28 14.97 -15.41
N THR A 669 -38.72 14.75 -14.17
CA THR A 669 -38.69 15.76 -13.10
C THR A 669 -37.45 15.64 -12.23
N ARG A 670 -36.66 16.73 -12.14
CA ARG A 670 -35.66 16.95 -11.08
C ARG A 670 -36.33 17.62 -9.88
N GLY A 671 -36.13 17.07 -8.68
CA GLY A 671 -36.37 17.79 -7.43
C GLY A 671 -37.83 17.80 -6.93
N SER A 672 -38.22 16.73 -6.25
CA SER A 672 -39.12 16.84 -5.08
C SER A 672 -39.06 15.61 -4.17
N GLY A 673 -38.49 14.48 -4.62
CA GLY A 673 -38.55 13.23 -3.87
C GLY A 673 -39.98 12.75 -3.62
N ASP A 674 -41.00 13.43 -4.19
CA ASP A 674 -42.39 13.11 -3.94
C ASP A 674 -42.80 11.94 -4.83
N ILE A 675 -42.77 10.75 -4.24
CA ILE A 675 -43.16 9.50 -4.89
C ILE A 675 -44.68 9.34 -5.02
N ARG A 676 -45.51 10.30 -4.55
CA ARG A 676 -46.98 10.19 -4.58
C ARG A 676 -47.57 10.01 -5.98
N PRO A 677 -47.13 10.73 -7.04
CA PRO A 677 -47.65 10.53 -8.39
C PRO A 677 -47.35 9.12 -8.90
N MET A 678 -46.11 8.64 -8.69
CA MET A 678 -45.70 7.28 -9.05
C MET A 678 -46.50 6.20 -8.29
N ARG A 679 -46.70 6.37 -6.97
CA ARG A 679 -47.52 5.44 -6.18
C ARG A 679 -48.96 5.38 -6.67
N THR A 680 -49.50 6.53 -7.11
CA THR A 680 -50.84 6.61 -7.69
C THR A 680 -50.91 5.87 -9.03
N VAL A 681 -49.94 6.09 -9.92
CA VAL A 681 -49.87 5.41 -11.22
C VAL A 681 -49.70 3.90 -11.06
N VAL A 682 -48.80 3.42 -10.20
CA VAL A 682 -48.64 1.98 -9.94
C VAL A 682 -49.93 1.36 -9.40
N LYS A 683 -50.63 2.06 -8.50
CA LYS A 683 -51.92 1.59 -7.96
C LYS A 683 -52.98 1.49 -9.05
N THR A 684 -53.07 2.50 -9.93
CA THR A 684 -54.05 2.52 -11.02
C THR A 684 -53.74 1.44 -12.06
N ILE A 685 -52.48 1.28 -12.47
CA ILE A 685 -52.06 0.22 -13.38
C ILE A 685 -52.39 -1.16 -12.79
N ARG A 686 -52.03 -1.43 -11.53
CA ARG A 686 -52.34 -2.72 -10.88
C ARG A 686 -53.84 -3.03 -10.90
N ASN A 687 -54.69 -2.03 -10.58
CA ASN A 687 -56.14 -2.20 -10.63
C ASN A 687 -56.63 -2.52 -12.05
N LYS A 688 -56.10 -1.83 -13.07
CA LYS A 688 -56.48 -2.05 -14.48
C LYS A 688 -56.01 -3.40 -15.04
N LEU A 689 -54.87 -3.89 -14.57
CA LEU A 689 -54.32 -5.21 -14.94
C LEU A 689 -54.89 -6.38 -14.13
N GLY A 690 -55.69 -6.11 -13.08
CA GLY A 690 -56.15 -7.13 -12.14
C GLY A 690 -55.05 -7.67 -11.20
N ASP A 691 -53.94 -6.94 -11.07
CA ASP A 691 -52.77 -7.29 -10.28
C ASP A 691 -52.92 -6.86 -8.80
N ARG A 692 -52.37 -7.64 -7.85
CA ARG A 692 -52.52 -7.39 -6.41
C ARG A 692 -51.16 -7.18 -5.74
N ALA A 693 -50.99 -6.05 -5.05
CA ALA A 693 -49.72 -5.72 -4.38
C ALA A 693 -49.24 -6.75 -3.34
N LYS A 694 -50.16 -7.51 -2.71
CA LYS A 694 -49.82 -8.58 -1.75
C LYS A 694 -49.37 -9.90 -2.41
N ASN A 695 -49.74 -10.12 -3.67
CA ASN A 695 -49.35 -11.28 -4.47
C ASN A 695 -49.23 -10.84 -5.94
N PRO A 696 -48.13 -10.16 -6.29
CA PRO A 696 -48.01 -9.50 -7.58
C PRO A 696 -47.83 -10.51 -8.70
N LYS A 697 -48.68 -10.43 -9.72
CA LYS A 697 -48.60 -11.23 -10.94
C LYS A 697 -47.69 -10.60 -12.00
N TYR A 698 -47.64 -9.26 -12.07
CA TYR A 698 -46.84 -8.54 -13.07
C TYR A 698 -45.86 -7.56 -12.44
N ILE A 699 -46.33 -6.68 -11.55
CA ILE A 699 -45.49 -5.61 -10.96
C ILE A 699 -45.26 -5.92 -9.49
N TYR A 700 -44.01 -6.16 -9.07
CA TYR A 700 -43.64 -6.31 -7.66
C TYR A 700 -43.03 -5.02 -7.09
N THR A 701 -43.16 -4.85 -5.77
CA THR A 701 -42.62 -3.68 -5.06
C THR A 701 -41.49 -4.11 -4.15
N VAL A 702 -40.36 -3.42 -4.23
CA VAL A 702 -39.27 -3.54 -3.26
C VAL A 702 -39.37 -2.34 -2.31
N PRO A 703 -39.76 -2.55 -1.05
CA PRO A 703 -40.01 -1.45 -0.11
C PRO A 703 -38.82 -0.50 -0.02
N ARG A 704 -39.09 0.81 -0.10
CA ARG A 704 -38.09 1.91 -0.05
C ARG A 704 -37.07 1.94 -1.20
N VAL A 705 -37.07 0.95 -2.10
CA VAL A 705 -36.12 0.86 -3.22
C VAL A 705 -36.78 1.25 -4.53
N GLY A 706 -37.88 0.58 -4.91
CA GLY A 706 -38.56 0.87 -6.17
C GLY A 706 -39.54 -0.22 -6.62
N TYR A 707 -39.72 -0.33 -7.93
CA TYR A 707 -40.64 -1.27 -8.56
C TYR A 707 -39.92 -2.09 -9.63
N GLY A 708 -40.34 -3.35 -9.80
CA GLY A 708 -39.86 -4.23 -10.86
C GLY A 708 -41.03 -4.94 -11.51
N MET A 709 -40.81 -5.44 -12.73
CA MET A 709 -41.73 -6.36 -13.41
C MET A 709 -41.16 -7.77 -13.37
N VAL A 710 -42.02 -8.75 -13.14
CA VAL A 710 -41.65 -10.18 -13.14
C VAL A 710 -40.97 -10.50 -14.48
N GLU A 711 -39.89 -11.27 -14.43
CA GLU A 711 -39.12 -11.67 -15.59
C GLU A 711 -40.02 -12.44 -16.57
N ALA A 712 -39.98 -12.09 -17.85
CA ALA A 712 -40.68 -12.82 -18.90
C ALA A 712 -39.94 -14.14 -19.18
N GLU A 713 -40.67 -15.26 -19.25
CA GLU A 713 -40.11 -16.58 -19.57
C GLU A 713 -39.59 -16.68 -21.00
#